data_AF-A0A1F6LUD8-F1
#
_entry.id   AF-A0A1F6LUD8-F1
#
_cell.length_a   1.000
_cell.length_b   1.000
_cell.length_c   1.000
_cell.angle_alpha   90.00
_cell.angle_beta   90.00
_cell.angle_gamma   90.00
#
_symmetry.space_group_name_H-M   'P 1'
#
loop_
_entity.id
_entity.type
_entity.pdbx_description
1 polymer ?
#
loop_
_entity_poly.entity_id
_entity_poly.type
_entity_poly.pdbx_seq_one_letter_code
_entity_poly.pdbx_strand_id
1 'polypeptide(L)'
;MDVFMVAGGASAPETTPISAVPAVPEIPPLPAPELAGPPDEQAKNILRLIQDAYARKDLDGIVQYLSPTAVIALPSGRQDVSTYRRTLGSLFMALDNPRWEYEIVSVSPDPKSGAIRVRVQSTYSANLIELIGVNPAALERAGEPPALQSRVLESFKASAGEIFEFRPDVSGQMRIVELASVLRLDPTIADQIAELTATWESKVAIVSLFFYLEEKEVDKFASLIHEKFINNDDNSFNHGRTEFLESVRADLDHLSNFDHGVRVESILFNSDRSEARVPVTWDRRARIGNTKSEWTVKDRKTVFTLKRGSGFKLAQIEGSPLFGNSSFLTRKTLINAGEVDAAKVTKAIVVDDKRETAAASSADVPELPAEQLSSLSVSSEVTGSISSSPTTDQTWTGNVALMTSMTIPASVTITIKAATVTVANNVAITVEGTVDATSASTTFSMGTGSSITINGIFNATSATFKKSSGADTWSGITTGSAATVTLSSCTLQDADTLVTVNGGSPTFQNGTVKPGFCAFYIKGGSPSISNITFTSNTGAAATAYAMIISAGTTITFSDNTISNLTGPVINGFRRAVQINSTFSGTYNSSRNVFDGNAHYANTPVGVMASTSNATLNFTNDVYKNWSNGIRSAGANEVDEDDDGSRMTVTNCDFSRGPLVGGNGTGDGTPSNVLNGCYFDNSGNGTSVDTGTTVPDSASFSYEDVSSVSNPRSTKNN
;
A
#
# COMPACT_ATOMS: atom_id res chain seq x y z
N MET A 1 26.85 12.80 -8.63
CA MET A 1 25.63 13.46 -8.09
C MET A 1 25.58 12.97 -6.66
N ASP A 2 26.32 13.69 -5.82
CA ASP A 2 27.09 13.07 -4.74
C ASP A 2 26.33 13.15 -3.42
N VAL A 3 26.10 11.97 -2.86
CA VAL A 3 25.60 11.71 -1.52
C VAL A 3 26.79 11.85 -0.56
N PHE A 4 26.77 12.87 0.29
CA PHE A 4 27.75 12.99 1.38
C PHE A 4 27.37 12.06 2.52
N MET A 5 27.97 10.86 2.53
CA MET A 5 28.29 10.15 3.76
C MET A 5 29.60 10.73 4.30
N VAL A 6 29.57 11.29 5.51
CA VAL A 6 30.78 11.52 6.30
C VAL A 6 30.76 10.55 7.47
N ALA A 7 31.45 9.43 7.28
CA ALA A 7 32.04 8.68 8.38
C ALA A 7 33.25 9.48 8.87
N GLY A 8 33.12 10.14 10.01
CA GLY A 8 34.19 10.89 10.65
C GLY A 8 34.11 10.69 12.16
N GLY A 9 35.03 9.90 12.70
CA GLY A 9 35.28 9.84 14.14
C GLY A 9 35.76 11.21 14.60
N ALA A 10 34.83 12.01 15.11
CA ALA A 10 35.10 13.19 15.91
C ALA A 10 34.67 12.86 17.33
N SER A 11 35.55 13.14 18.29
CA SER A 11 35.16 13.26 19.70
C SER A 11 33.85 14.02 19.80
N ALA A 12 32.86 13.42 20.47
CA ALA A 12 31.57 14.04 20.72
C ALA A 12 31.79 15.50 21.14
N PRO A 13 31.14 16.50 20.50
CA PRO A 13 31.10 17.82 21.10
C PRO A 13 30.54 17.63 22.51
N GLU A 14 31.17 18.23 23.52
CA GLU A 14 30.58 18.32 24.85
C GLU A 14 29.18 18.94 24.70
N THR A 15 28.16 18.08 24.60
CA THR A 15 26.77 18.47 24.72
C THR A 15 26.63 18.91 26.16
N THR A 16 26.70 20.21 26.37
CA THR A 16 26.29 20.80 27.64
C THR A 16 24.88 20.27 27.91
N PRO A 17 24.62 19.63 29.06
CA PRO A 17 23.32 19.06 29.34
C PRO A 17 22.27 20.14 29.12
N ILE A 18 21.24 19.82 28.34
CA ILE A 18 20.07 20.68 28.18
C ILE A 18 19.52 20.86 29.59
N SER A 19 19.84 22.01 30.20
CA SER A 19 19.29 22.36 31.50
C SER A 19 17.79 22.33 31.33
N ALA A 20 17.13 21.42 32.06
CA ALA A 20 15.68 21.33 32.08
C ALA A 20 15.12 22.74 32.18
N VAL A 21 14.21 23.10 31.25
CA VAL A 21 13.45 24.34 31.38
C VAL A 21 12.86 24.29 32.79
N PRO A 22 13.26 25.19 33.71
CA PRO A 22 12.76 25.14 35.07
C PRO A 22 11.24 25.21 34.98
N ALA A 23 10.56 24.25 35.61
CA ALA A 23 9.11 24.31 35.75
C ALA A 23 8.77 25.71 36.28
N VAL A 24 8.03 26.49 35.51
CA VAL A 24 7.55 27.79 35.98
C VAL A 24 6.74 27.48 37.24
N PRO A 25 7.18 27.93 38.43
CA PRO A 25 6.45 27.63 39.65
C PRO A 25 5.01 28.14 39.47
N GLU A 26 4.02 27.27 39.71
CA GLU A 26 2.63 27.68 39.78
C GLU A 26 2.53 28.71 40.90
N ILE A 27 2.43 29.98 40.53
CA ILE A 27 2.16 31.05 41.47
C ILE A 27 0.66 30.92 41.80
N PRO A 28 0.27 30.62 43.05
CA PRO A 28 -1.14 30.54 43.39
C PRO A 28 -1.83 31.86 43.06
N PRO A 29 -3.09 31.82 42.56
CA PRO A 29 -3.83 33.04 42.24
C PRO A 29 -3.93 33.89 43.51
N LEU A 30 -3.57 35.17 43.40
CA LEU A 30 -3.70 36.08 44.51
C LEU A 30 -5.18 36.18 44.90
N PRO A 31 -5.54 36.12 46.19
CA PRO A 31 -6.92 36.34 46.62
C PRO A 31 -7.38 37.70 46.12
N ALA A 32 -8.61 37.76 45.58
CA ALA A 32 -9.17 39.00 45.06
C ALA A 32 -9.13 40.07 46.17
N PRO A 33 -8.37 41.17 46.00
CA PRO A 33 -8.30 42.20 47.02
C PRO A 33 -9.67 42.86 47.16
N GLU A 34 -10.08 43.12 48.39
CA GLU A 34 -11.26 43.94 48.66
C GLU A 34 -10.99 45.36 48.14
N LEU A 35 -11.74 45.78 47.11
CA LEU A 35 -11.59 47.09 46.49
C LEU A 35 -12.17 48.17 47.42
N ALA A 36 -11.37 48.65 48.36
CA ALA A 36 -11.75 49.74 49.26
C ALA A 36 -11.50 51.11 48.61
N GLY A 37 -12.42 52.07 48.85
CA GLY A 37 -12.27 53.47 48.40
C GLY A 37 -13.38 53.96 47.47
N PRO A 38 -13.35 55.24 47.08
CA PRO A 38 -14.31 55.78 46.11
C PRO A 38 -14.13 55.13 44.73
N PRO A 39 -15.16 55.14 43.86
CA PRO A 39 -15.16 54.36 42.63
C PRO A 39 -13.96 54.62 41.70
N ASP A 40 -13.46 55.86 41.66
CA ASP A 40 -12.30 56.25 40.86
C ASP A 40 -10.99 55.63 41.38
N GLU A 41 -10.80 55.57 42.70
CA GLU A 41 -9.68 54.86 43.33
C GLU A 41 -9.78 53.34 43.12
N GLN A 42 -10.99 52.77 43.13
CA GLN A 42 -11.19 51.36 42.79
C GLN A 42 -10.79 51.06 41.34
N ALA A 43 -11.17 51.92 40.39
CA ALA A 43 -10.78 51.78 38.97
C ALA A 43 -9.26 51.83 38.78
N LYS A 44 -8.56 52.75 39.46
CA LYS A 44 -7.08 52.81 39.46
C LYS A 44 -6.45 51.55 40.04
N ASN A 45 -6.99 51.05 41.16
CA ASN A 45 -6.51 49.82 41.78
C ASN A 45 -6.67 48.61 40.87
N ILE A 46 -7.79 48.49 40.15
CA ILE A 46 -7.99 47.41 39.15
C ILE A 46 -6.92 47.47 38.06
N LEU A 47 -6.60 48.65 37.50
CA LEU A 47 -5.55 48.77 36.47
C LEU A 47 -4.18 48.31 37.00
N ARG A 48 -3.83 48.66 38.24
CA ARG A 48 -2.60 48.19 38.89
C ARG A 48 -2.57 46.66 39.04
N LEU A 49 -3.69 46.07 39.45
CA LEU A 49 -3.81 44.61 39.62
C LEU A 49 -3.70 43.88 38.27
N ILE A 50 -4.28 44.44 37.21
CA ILE A 50 -4.14 43.90 35.85
C ILE A 50 -2.69 44.02 35.37
N GLN A 51 -1.99 45.12 35.67
CA GLN A 51 -0.56 45.29 35.37
C GLN A 51 0.29 44.21 36.07
N ASP A 52 0.05 43.98 37.36
CA ASP A 52 0.74 42.94 38.13
C ASP A 52 0.45 41.53 37.58
N ALA A 53 -0.80 41.27 37.18
CA ALA A 53 -1.20 40.00 36.57
C ALA A 53 -0.55 39.80 35.19
N TYR A 54 -0.45 40.86 34.38
CA TYR A 54 0.24 40.86 33.09
C TYR A 54 1.72 40.47 33.23
N ALA A 55 2.41 41.05 34.22
CA ALA A 55 3.81 40.75 34.51
C ALA A 55 4.06 39.28 34.89
N ARG A 56 3.05 38.63 35.48
CA ARG A 56 3.11 37.22 35.89
C ARG A 56 2.53 36.25 34.85
N LYS A 57 2.05 36.74 33.70
CA LYS A 57 1.27 35.94 32.71
C LYS A 57 0.00 35.31 33.32
N ASP A 58 -0.54 35.93 34.35
CA ASP A 58 -1.71 35.45 35.10
C ASP A 58 -3.00 35.83 34.37
N LEU A 59 -3.43 34.96 33.45
CA LEU A 59 -4.63 35.20 32.63
C LEU A 59 -5.88 35.38 33.49
N ASP A 60 -6.02 34.56 34.54
CA ASP A 60 -7.18 34.61 35.42
C ASP A 60 -7.19 35.91 36.23
N GLY A 61 -6.02 36.35 36.69
CA GLY A 61 -5.81 37.65 37.33
C GLY A 61 -6.14 38.84 36.43
N ILE A 62 -5.97 38.73 35.11
CA ILE A 62 -6.37 39.77 34.13
C ILE A 62 -7.89 39.73 33.90
N VAL A 63 -8.44 38.56 33.57
CA VAL A 63 -9.83 38.47 33.10
C VAL A 63 -10.86 38.55 34.21
N GLN A 64 -10.49 38.25 35.46
CA GLN A 64 -11.41 38.37 36.59
C GLN A 64 -11.97 39.79 36.76
N TYR A 65 -11.25 40.82 36.32
CA TYR A 65 -11.71 42.22 36.43
C TYR A 65 -12.57 42.68 35.24
N LEU A 66 -12.73 41.84 34.21
CA LEU A 66 -13.61 42.09 33.09
C LEU A 66 -15.01 41.57 33.43
N SER A 67 -16.05 42.35 33.09
CA SER A 67 -17.42 41.85 33.11
C SER A 67 -17.56 40.69 32.13
N PRO A 68 -18.32 39.61 32.42
CA PRO A 68 -18.56 38.53 31.46
C PRO A 68 -19.15 39.00 30.12
N THR A 69 -19.75 40.19 30.10
CA THR A 69 -20.33 40.85 28.91
C THR A 69 -19.48 42.00 28.38
N ALA A 70 -18.23 42.15 28.86
CA ALA A 70 -17.36 43.23 28.45
C ALA A 70 -17.06 43.17 26.96
N VAL A 71 -17.03 44.34 26.32
CA VAL A 71 -16.65 44.49 24.92
C VAL A 71 -15.21 44.96 24.84
N ILE A 72 -14.38 44.21 24.12
CA ILE A 72 -12.96 44.50 23.96
C ILE A 72 -12.75 44.91 22.51
N ALA A 73 -12.63 46.22 22.29
CA ALA A 73 -12.41 46.82 20.99
C ALA A 73 -10.91 46.95 20.74
N LEU A 74 -10.38 46.13 19.83
CA LEU A 74 -9.01 46.20 19.32
C LEU A 74 -9.02 46.74 17.88
N PRO A 75 -7.86 47.12 17.30
CA PRO A 75 -7.76 47.48 15.89
C PRO A 75 -8.21 46.37 14.93
N SER A 76 -8.11 45.10 15.36
CA SER A 76 -8.55 43.92 14.63
C SER A 76 -10.07 43.68 14.69
N GLY A 77 -10.78 44.37 15.58
CA GLY A 77 -12.23 44.25 15.74
C GLY A 77 -12.68 44.22 17.19
N ARG A 78 -13.99 44.01 17.38
CA ARG A 78 -14.59 43.81 18.71
C ARG A 78 -14.62 42.33 19.05
N GLN A 79 -14.20 41.98 20.25
CA GLN A 79 -14.21 40.61 20.77
C GLN A 79 -14.78 40.55 22.18
N ASP A 80 -15.23 39.36 22.58
CA ASP A 80 -15.67 39.07 23.95
C ASP A 80 -14.49 38.67 24.86
N VAL A 81 -14.78 38.52 26.16
CA VAL A 81 -13.77 38.14 27.17
C VAL A 81 -13.16 36.77 26.88
N SER A 82 -13.92 35.81 26.35
CA SER A 82 -13.43 34.47 26.04
C SER A 82 -12.37 34.49 24.93
N THR A 83 -12.66 35.24 23.86
CA THR A 83 -11.77 35.41 22.71
C THR A 83 -10.53 36.20 23.09
N TYR A 84 -10.67 37.24 23.92
CA TYR A 84 -9.53 37.97 24.45
C TYR A 84 -8.64 37.12 25.36
N ARG A 85 -9.24 36.32 26.26
CA ARG A 85 -8.51 35.37 27.13
C ARG A 85 -7.69 34.40 26.29
N ARG A 86 -8.28 33.83 25.24
CA ARG A 86 -7.59 32.90 24.32
C ARG A 86 -6.43 33.57 23.59
N THR A 87 -6.64 34.80 23.12
CA THR A 87 -5.64 35.59 22.41
C THR A 87 -4.45 35.91 23.32
N LEU A 88 -4.70 36.44 24.52
CA LEU A 88 -3.66 36.72 25.51
C LEU A 88 -2.91 35.45 25.95
N GLY A 89 -3.65 34.35 26.17
CA GLY A 89 -3.04 33.09 26.55
C GLY A 89 -2.05 32.59 25.51
N SER A 90 -2.44 32.63 24.24
CA SER A 90 -1.57 32.26 23.11
C SER A 90 -0.33 33.15 23.02
N LEU A 91 -0.45 34.45 23.30
CA LEU A 91 0.68 35.38 23.28
C LEU A 91 1.65 35.15 24.44
N PHE A 92 1.14 34.95 25.66
CA PHE A 92 1.99 34.71 26.84
C PHE A 92 2.84 33.44 26.74
N MET A 93 2.46 32.51 25.85
CA MET A 93 3.26 31.34 25.50
C MET A 93 4.52 31.65 24.70
N ALA A 94 4.57 32.76 23.97
CA ALA A 94 5.72 33.16 23.14
C ALA A 94 6.50 34.35 23.72
N LEU A 95 5.94 35.01 24.72
CA LEU A 95 6.55 36.18 25.34
C LEU A 95 7.30 35.78 26.61
N ASP A 96 8.53 36.22 26.76
CA ASP A 96 9.25 36.21 28.03
C ASP A 96 9.14 37.58 28.69
N ASN A 97 9.01 37.63 30.01
CA ASN A 97 8.90 38.87 30.79
C ASN A 97 7.94 39.93 30.19
N PRO A 98 6.68 39.60 29.86
CA PRO A 98 5.74 40.59 29.34
C PRO A 98 5.46 41.66 30.40
N ARG A 99 5.43 42.93 30.01
CA ARG A 99 5.12 44.07 30.85
C ARG A 99 4.09 44.94 30.17
N TRP A 100 3.14 45.41 30.97
CA TRP A 100 2.22 46.48 30.61
C TRP A 100 2.43 47.61 31.62
N GLU A 101 2.85 48.76 31.13
CA GLU A 101 2.98 49.99 31.90
C GLU A 101 1.92 50.97 31.42
N TYR A 102 1.32 51.73 32.33
CA TYR A 102 0.29 52.70 31.99
C TYR A 102 0.49 54.00 32.75
N GLU A 103 0.18 55.11 32.10
CA GLU A 103 0.07 56.43 32.72
C GLU A 103 -1.39 56.91 32.59
N ILE A 104 -2.02 57.28 33.70
CA ILE A 104 -3.40 57.76 33.67
C ILE A 104 -3.42 59.19 33.13
N VAL A 105 -4.01 59.38 31.96
CA VAL A 105 -4.17 60.69 31.31
C VAL A 105 -5.36 61.45 31.89
N SER A 106 -6.47 60.74 32.12
CA SER A 106 -7.68 61.34 32.69
C SER A 106 -8.60 60.29 33.30
N VAL A 107 -9.34 60.68 34.34
CA VAL A 107 -10.44 59.91 34.92
C VAL A 107 -11.71 60.77 34.86
N SER A 108 -12.76 60.25 34.24
CA SER A 108 -14.03 60.96 34.07
C SER A 108 -15.18 60.09 34.57
N PRO A 109 -15.78 60.42 35.73
CA PRO A 109 -17.03 59.83 36.18
C PRO A 109 -18.19 60.33 35.29
N ASP A 110 -19.06 59.42 34.84
CA ASP A 110 -20.34 59.77 34.23
C ASP A 110 -21.39 59.93 35.35
N PRO A 111 -21.86 61.15 35.61
CA PRO A 111 -22.81 61.42 36.69
C PRO A 111 -24.18 60.75 36.48
N LYS A 112 -24.51 60.29 35.26
CA LYS A 112 -25.79 59.66 34.95
C LYS A 112 -25.77 58.16 35.10
N SER A 113 -24.72 57.50 34.62
CA SER A 113 -24.61 56.04 34.62
C SER A 113 -23.81 55.49 35.80
N GLY A 114 -23.09 56.36 36.52
CA GLY A 114 -22.11 55.94 37.53
C GLY A 114 -20.88 55.24 36.93
N ALA A 115 -20.77 55.17 35.59
CA ALA A 115 -19.63 54.60 34.92
C ALA A 115 -18.39 55.50 35.11
N ILE A 116 -17.22 54.89 35.17
CA ILE A 116 -15.96 55.62 35.24
C ILE A 116 -15.19 55.32 33.98
N ARG A 117 -14.87 56.37 33.23
CA ARG A 117 -14.03 56.25 32.04
C ARG A 117 -12.62 56.70 32.38
N VAL A 118 -11.68 55.78 32.34
CA VAL A 118 -10.25 56.03 32.52
C VAL A 118 -9.58 56.01 31.16
N ARG A 119 -8.89 57.10 30.81
CA ARG A 119 -7.98 57.13 29.67
C ARG A 119 -6.57 56.95 30.17
N VAL A 120 -5.85 55.99 29.59
CA VAL A 120 -4.46 55.73 29.92
C VAL A 120 -3.60 55.81 28.67
N GLN A 121 -2.34 56.19 28.85
CA GLN A 121 -1.29 56.00 27.88
C GLN A 121 -0.59 54.68 28.23
N SER A 122 -0.81 53.64 27.43
CA SER A 122 -0.26 52.30 27.67
C SER A 122 1.03 52.11 26.89
N THR A 123 1.99 51.44 27.51
CA THR A 123 3.23 50.95 26.91
C THR A 123 3.36 49.47 27.19
N TYR A 124 3.48 48.66 26.14
CA TYR A 124 3.72 47.24 26.25
C TYR A 124 5.20 46.95 25.99
N SER A 125 5.74 45.90 26.61
CA SER A 125 7.05 45.36 26.26
C SER A 125 7.11 43.88 26.62
N ALA A 126 7.95 43.13 25.94
CA ALA A 126 8.22 41.73 26.23
C ALA A 126 9.52 41.33 25.54
N ASN A 127 10.15 40.27 26.02
CA ASN A 127 11.14 39.51 25.27
C ASN A 127 10.42 38.36 24.54
N LEU A 128 11.10 37.71 23.60
CA LEU A 128 10.62 36.48 23.01
C LEU A 128 11.22 35.30 23.76
N ILE A 129 10.42 34.27 24.00
CA ILE A 129 10.97 32.99 24.47
C ILE A 129 11.81 32.42 23.34
N GLU A 130 13.09 32.20 23.60
CA GLU A 130 13.95 31.45 22.70
C GLU A 130 13.47 30.00 22.70
N LEU A 131 13.02 29.51 21.54
CA LEU A 131 12.62 28.12 21.39
C LEU A 131 13.89 27.25 21.32
N ILE A 132 14.52 27.04 22.46
CA ILE A 132 15.74 26.24 22.59
C ILE A 132 15.39 24.76 22.37
N GLY A 133 16.27 24.01 21.68
CA GLY A 133 16.27 22.53 21.74
C GLY A 133 15.69 21.78 20.54
N VAL A 134 15.30 22.44 19.47
CA VAL A 134 15.00 21.77 18.18
C VAL A 134 15.95 22.32 17.14
N ASN A 135 16.80 21.47 16.56
CA ASN A 135 17.70 21.85 15.48
C ASN A 135 16.89 22.59 14.38
N PRO A 136 17.29 23.80 13.95
CA PRO A 136 16.58 24.57 12.91
C PRO A 136 16.29 23.78 11.63
N ALA A 137 17.11 22.76 11.30
CA ALA A 137 16.89 21.86 10.17
C ALA A 137 15.63 20.96 10.30
N ALA A 138 15.08 20.80 11.50
CA ALA A 138 13.88 19.99 11.78
C ALA A 138 12.58 20.80 11.76
N LEU A 139 12.64 22.11 11.49
CA LEU A 139 11.48 22.95 11.22
C LEU A 139 11.43 23.15 9.70
N GLU A 140 10.43 22.59 9.01
CA GLU A 140 10.28 22.66 7.54
C GLU A 140 10.32 24.11 6.98
N ARG A 141 10.20 25.12 7.84
CA ARG A 141 10.32 26.54 7.49
C ARG A 141 11.19 27.27 8.51
N ALA A 142 12.51 27.21 8.33
CA ALA A 142 13.51 27.88 9.17
C ALA A 142 13.45 29.44 9.20
N GLY A 143 12.35 30.07 8.75
CA GLY A 143 12.18 31.53 8.72
C GLY A 143 10.82 32.05 9.21
N GLU A 144 9.83 31.18 9.44
CA GLU A 144 8.50 31.61 9.93
C GLU A 144 8.48 32.01 11.41
N PRO A 145 9.12 31.25 12.34
CA PRO A 145 9.08 31.59 13.75
C PRO A 145 9.72 32.96 14.05
N PRO A 146 10.93 33.30 13.56
CA PRO A 146 11.52 34.62 13.82
C PRO A 146 10.72 35.79 13.23
N ALA A 147 10.11 35.61 12.05
CA ALA A 147 9.29 36.65 11.41
C ALA A 147 7.96 36.87 12.15
N LEU A 148 7.29 35.80 12.58
CA LEU A 148 6.07 35.87 13.38
C LEU A 148 6.36 36.43 14.78
N GLN A 149 7.42 35.95 15.43
CA GLN A 149 7.91 36.47 16.70
C GLN A 149 8.27 37.96 16.61
N SER A 150 8.90 38.41 15.51
CA SER A 150 9.17 39.84 15.27
C SER A 150 7.88 40.65 15.12
N ARG A 151 6.87 40.14 14.40
CA ARG A 151 5.55 40.80 14.28
C ARG A 151 4.81 40.89 15.61
N VAL A 152 4.96 39.89 16.48
CA VAL A 152 4.42 39.91 17.85
C VAL A 152 5.13 40.96 18.69
N LEU A 153 6.47 40.99 18.64
CA LEU A 153 7.27 41.99 19.34
C LEU A 153 6.97 43.41 18.84
N GLU A 154 6.79 43.61 17.53
CA GLU A 154 6.36 44.87 16.93
C GLU A 154 4.96 45.28 17.40
N SER A 155 4.04 44.32 17.52
CA SER A 155 2.69 44.57 18.05
C SER A 155 2.73 45.00 19.52
N PHE A 156 3.77 44.57 20.25
CA PHE A 156 4.03 44.93 21.65
C PHE A 156 4.90 46.19 21.81
N LYS A 157 5.57 46.69 20.77
CA LYS A 157 6.37 47.94 20.83
C LYS A 157 5.55 49.20 20.57
N ALA A 158 4.26 49.18 20.91
CA ALA A 158 3.35 50.30 20.72
C ALA A 158 3.12 51.05 22.04
N SER A 159 3.38 52.36 22.04
CA SER A 159 2.84 53.28 23.04
C SER A 159 1.57 53.90 22.47
N ALA A 160 0.41 53.72 23.10
CA ALA A 160 -0.82 54.26 22.55
C ALA A 160 -1.91 54.49 23.62
N GLY A 161 -2.85 55.38 23.31
CA GLY A 161 -3.92 55.78 24.25
C GLY A 161 -5.07 54.77 24.28
N GLU A 162 -5.39 54.25 25.46
CA GLU A 162 -6.44 53.27 25.70
C GLU A 162 -7.54 53.85 26.59
N ILE A 163 -8.75 53.29 26.45
CA ILE A 163 -9.92 53.70 27.24
C ILE A 163 -10.49 52.46 27.94
N PHE A 164 -10.59 52.58 29.26
CA PHE A 164 -11.23 51.59 30.12
C PHE A 164 -12.52 52.21 30.69
N GLU A 165 -13.65 51.57 30.45
CA GLU A 165 -14.91 51.93 31.10
C GLU A 165 -15.25 50.92 32.19
N PHE A 166 -15.43 51.42 33.41
CA PHE A 166 -15.73 50.63 34.59
C PHE A 166 -17.17 50.88 35.03
N ARG A 167 -17.86 49.82 35.47
CA ARG A 167 -19.18 49.89 36.11
C ARG A 167 -19.26 48.90 37.28
N PRO A 168 -20.03 49.19 38.33
CA PRO A 168 -20.33 48.20 39.34
C PRO A 168 -21.19 47.08 38.73
N ASP A 169 -20.84 45.84 39.00
CA ASP A 169 -21.65 44.68 38.65
C ASP A 169 -22.83 44.50 39.63
N VAL A 170 -23.60 43.42 39.47
CA VAL A 170 -24.76 43.12 40.33
C VAL A 170 -24.39 42.90 41.80
N SER A 171 -23.12 42.62 42.11
CA SER A 171 -22.59 42.49 43.47
C SER A 171 -22.05 43.82 44.03
N GLY A 172 -22.11 44.89 43.25
CA GLY A 172 -21.53 46.19 43.58
C GLY A 172 -20.03 46.28 43.34
N GLN A 173 -19.39 45.22 42.83
CA GLN A 173 -17.95 45.21 42.55
C GLN A 173 -17.68 45.92 41.22
N MET A 174 -16.73 46.85 41.20
CA MET A 174 -16.32 47.51 39.96
C MET A 174 -15.68 46.50 38.99
N ARG A 175 -16.16 46.49 37.75
CA ARG A 175 -15.64 45.67 36.63
C ARG A 175 -15.45 46.54 35.41
N ILE A 176 -14.53 46.15 34.54
CA ILE A 176 -14.37 46.74 33.20
C ILE A 176 -15.50 46.19 32.31
N VAL A 177 -16.29 47.09 31.71
CA VAL A 177 -17.37 46.74 30.77
C VAL A 177 -17.01 47.07 29.32
N GLU A 178 -16.04 47.96 29.11
CA GLU A 178 -15.47 48.24 27.79
C GLU A 178 -13.97 48.50 27.91
N LEU A 179 -13.19 47.85 27.04
CA LEU A 179 -11.79 48.11 26.82
C LEU A 179 -11.60 48.48 25.34
N ALA A 180 -11.33 49.76 25.07
CA ALA A 180 -10.91 50.21 23.76
C ALA A 180 -9.39 50.37 23.75
N SER A 181 -8.72 49.39 23.15
CA SER A 181 -7.28 49.33 23.06
C SER A 181 -6.82 49.48 21.61
N VAL A 182 -5.63 50.04 21.48
CA VAL A 182 -4.89 50.31 20.26
C VAL A 182 -3.77 49.29 20.06
N LEU A 183 -3.64 48.35 21.00
CA LEU A 183 -2.77 47.19 20.92
C LEU A 183 -3.18 46.34 19.72
N ARG A 184 -2.25 46.18 18.77
CA ARG A 184 -2.48 45.45 17.53
C ARG A 184 -2.39 43.94 17.77
N LEU A 185 -3.29 43.38 18.57
CA LEU A 185 -3.42 41.93 18.67
C LEU A 185 -4.23 41.43 17.47
N ASP A 186 -3.52 40.89 16.49
CA ASP A 186 -4.13 40.14 15.39
C ASP A 186 -4.40 38.70 15.87
N PRO A 187 -5.67 38.28 15.99
CA PRO A 187 -6.01 36.92 16.41
C PRO A 187 -5.35 35.85 15.53
N THR A 188 -5.13 36.15 14.25
CA THR A 188 -4.44 35.26 13.31
C THR A 188 -2.99 35.01 13.73
N ILE A 189 -2.29 36.06 14.19
CA ILE A 189 -0.91 35.93 14.66
C ILE A 189 -0.88 35.14 15.98
N ALA A 190 -1.83 35.40 16.88
CA ALA A 190 -1.93 34.66 18.14
C ALA A 190 -2.19 33.16 17.90
N ASP A 191 -3.06 32.82 16.95
CA ASP A 191 -3.30 31.43 16.55
C ASP A 191 -2.07 30.78 15.92
N GLN A 192 -1.35 31.49 15.05
CA GLN A 192 -0.09 30.99 14.46
C GLN A 192 0.98 30.74 15.52
N ILE A 193 1.10 31.60 16.53
CA ILE A 193 1.98 31.38 17.68
C ILE A 193 1.56 30.14 18.45
N ALA A 194 0.28 30.01 18.80
CA ALA A 194 -0.20 28.88 19.57
C ALA A 194 0.08 27.55 18.85
N GLU A 195 -0.04 27.52 17.52
CA GLU A 195 0.32 26.38 16.69
C GLU A 195 1.82 26.10 16.70
N LEU A 196 2.66 27.13 16.55
CA LEU A 196 4.12 26.98 16.63
C LEU A 196 4.58 26.48 17.99
N THR A 197 4.03 27.02 19.09
CA THR A 197 4.39 26.59 20.44
C THR A 197 3.91 25.17 20.69
N ALA A 198 2.70 24.81 20.30
CA ALA A 198 2.21 23.43 20.43
C ALA A 198 3.06 22.45 19.61
N THR A 199 3.49 22.85 18.41
CA THR A 199 4.43 22.10 17.56
C THR A 199 5.76 21.88 18.26
N TRP A 200 6.34 22.94 18.84
CA TRP A 200 7.59 22.87 19.58
C TRP A 200 7.46 21.97 20.81
N GLU A 201 6.45 22.16 21.66
CA GLU A 201 6.24 21.34 22.86
C GLU A 201 6.04 19.86 22.50
N SER A 202 5.30 19.56 21.42
CA SER A 202 5.12 18.19 20.93
C SER A 202 6.44 17.55 20.50
N LYS A 203 7.29 18.30 19.77
CA LYS A 203 8.63 17.84 19.37
C LYS A 203 9.54 17.63 20.58
N VAL A 204 9.53 18.56 21.55
CA VAL A 204 10.29 18.41 22.80
C VAL A 204 9.85 17.15 23.53
N ALA A 205 8.55 16.93 23.71
CA ALA A 205 8.04 15.72 24.35
C ALA A 205 8.53 14.44 23.65
N ILE A 206 8.49 14.40 22.31
CA ILE A 206 8.97 13.27 21.51
C ILE A 206 10.47 13.06 21.71
N VAL A 207 11.29 14.10 21.52
CA VAL A 207 12.75 14.00 21.69
C VAL A 207 13.10 13.56 23.12
N SER A 208 12.39 14.07 24.13
CA SER A 208 12.59 13.67 25.52
C SER A 208 12.23 12.22 25.81
N LEU A 209 11.23 11.64 25.13
CA LEU A 209 10.92 10.19 25.26
C LEU A 209 12.13 9.34 24.84
N PHE A 210 12.75 9.65 23.71
CA PHE A 210 13.93 8.90 23.24
C PHE A 210 15.14 9.15 24.12
N PHE A 211 15.42 10.41 24.43
CA PHE A 211 16.55 10.79 25.27
C PHE A 211 16.51 10.09 26.64
N TYR A 212 15.38 10.15 27.35
CA TYR A 212 15.27 9.51 28.66
C TYR A 212 15.30 7.99 28.59
N LEU A 213 14.84 7.37 27.49
CA LEU A 213 14.96 5.94 27.28
C LEU A 213 16.42 5.52 27.06
N GLU A 214 17.15 6.25 26.22
CA GLU A 214 18.56 5.99 25.89
C GLU A 214 19.48 6.18 27.10
N GLU A 215 19.22 7.22 27.91
CA GLU A 215 19.89 7.48 29.18
C GLU A 215 19.41 6.57 30.34
N LYS A 216 18.45 5.68 30.06
CA LYS A 216 17.84 4.76 31.03
C LYS A 216 17.21 5.46 32.25
N GLU A 217 16.76 6.70 32.09
CA GLU A 217 16.08 7.50 33.13
C GLU A 217 14.57 7.21 33.16
N VAL A 218 14.20 5.98 33.57
CA VAL A 218 12.81 5.48 33.51
C VAL A 218 11.80 6.37 34.22
N ASP A 219 12.16 6.99 35.34
CA ASP A 219 11.23 7.87 36.08
C ASP A 219 10.89 9.14 35.29
N LYS A 220 11.88 9.71 34.59
CA LYS A 220 11.65 10.87 33.71
C LYS A 220 10.88 10.47 32.48
N PHE A 221 11.20 9.32 31.87
CA PHE A 221 10.39 8.74 30.79
C PHE A 221 8.92 8.54 31.23
N ALA A 222 8.69 7.95 32.40
CA ALA A 222 7.37 7.69 32.95
C ALA A 222 6.57 8.98 33.23
N SER A 223 7.24 10.09 33.52
CA SER A 223 6.61 11.40 33.72
C SER A 223 6.00 11.97 32.43
N LEU A 224 6.52 11.54 31.26
CA LEU A 224 6.04 11.89 29.93
C LEU A 224 4.91 10.97 29.45
N ILE A 225 4.57 9.90 30.16
CA ILE A 225 3.47 9.00 29.82
C ILE A 225 2.20 9.44 30.52
N HIS A 226 1.16 9.75 29.74
CA HIS A 226 -0.14 10.21 30.21
C HIS A 226 -0.84 9.15 31.07
N GLU A 227 -1.58 9.56 32.10
CA GLU A 227 -2.21 8.64 33.06
C GLU A 227 -3.17 7.62 32.40
N LYS A 228 -3.84 8.03 31.32
CA LYS A 228 -4.75 7.22 30.49
C LYS A 228 -4.09 6.63 29.24
N PHE A 229 -2.79 6.31 29.31
CA PHE A 229 -2.04 5.79 28.19
C PHE A 229 -2.56 4.42 27.71
N ILE A 230 -2.56 4.20 26.39
CA ILE A 230 -2.92 2.95 25.72
C ILE A 230 -1.87 2.63 24.64
N ASN A 231 -1.31 1.42 24.65
CA ASN A 231 -0.47 0.93 23.56
C ASN A 231 -1.28 0.06 22.59
N ASN A 232 -1.55 0.56 21.37
CA ASN A 232 -2.21 -0.17 20.29
C ASN A 232 -1.25 -0.42 19.11
N ASP A 233 0.01 -0.74 19.42
CA ASP A 233 0.99 -1.09 18.40
C ASP A 233 0.72 -2.46 17.75
N ASP A 234 1.43 -2.72 16.65
CA ASP A 234 1.33 -3.94 15.87
C ASP A 234 1.84 -5.18 16.63
N ASN A 235 2.49 -4.98 17.79
CA ASN A 235 2.82 -6.08 18.70
C ASN A 235 1.60 -6.58 19.46
N SER A 236 0.41 -5.98 19.36
CA SER A 236 -0.83 -6.46 19.96
C SER A 236 -0.82 -6.57 21.49
N PHE A 237 0.17 -5.96 22.16
CA PHE A 237 0.31 -6.04 23.62
C PHE A 237 -0.79 -5.29 24.39
N ASN A 238 -1.53 -4.37 23.76
CA ASN A 238 -2.71 -3.69 24.33
C ASN A 238 -2.49 -3.18 25.77
N HIS A 239 -1.28 -2.70 26.08
CA HIS A 239 -0.87 -2.33 27.43
C HIS A 239 -1.51 -1.02 27.88
N GLY A 240 -1.97 -0.99 29.14
CA GLY A 240 -2.20 0.26 29.86
C GLY A 240 -0.88 0.90 30.32
N ARG A 241 -0.95 2.06 30.98
CA ARG A 241 0.24 2.79 31.45
C ARG A 241 1.17 1.94 32.31
N THR A 242 0.62 1.19 33.27
CA THR A 242 1.41 0.44 34.25
C THR A 242 2.13 -0.73 33.57
N GLU A 243 1.41 -1.51 32.77
CA GLU A 243 1.94 -2.65 32.01
C GLU A 243 2.99 -2.19 31.00
N PHE A 244 2.74 -1.08 30.33
CA PHE A 244 3.68 -0.50 29.38
C PHE A 244 4.99 -0.05 30.04
N LEU A 245 4.92 0.64 31.18
CA LEU A 245 6.14 1.05 31.89
C LEU A 245 6.94 -0.15 32.41
N GLU A 246 6.26 -1.23 32.79
CA GLU A 246 6.94 -2.47 33.18
C GLU A 246 7.60 -3.16 32.00
N SER A 247 6.93 -3.20 30.85
CA SER A 247 7.48 -3.67 29.59
C SER A 247 8.72 -2.87 29.16
N VAL A 248 8.69 -1.54 29.30
CA VAL A 248 9.85 -0.67 29.03
C VAL A 248 11.02 -0.95 29.98
N ARG A 249 10.76 -1.20 31.26
CA ARG A 249 11.83 -1.59 32.22
C ARG A 249 12.49 -2.90 31.80
N ALA A 250 11.68 -3.90 31.45
CA ALA A 250 12.18 -5.18 30.97
C ALA A 250 13.02 -5.02 29.69
N ASP A 251 12.59 -4.19 28.72
CA ASP A 251 13.39 -3.85 27.55
C ASP A 251 14.78 -3.29 27.95
N LEU A 252 14.83 -2.37 28.91
CA LEU A 252 16.07 -1.73 29.37
C LEU A 252 16.99 -2.63 30.20
N ASP A 253 16.44 -3.67 30.83
CA ASP A 253 17.18 -4.70 31.56
C ASP A 253 17.86 -5.68 30.61
N HIS A 254 17.20 -6.00 29.49
CA HIS A 254 17.63 -6.97 28.50
C HIS A 254 18.56 -6.38 27.43
N LEU A 255 18.36 -5.11 27.13
CA LEU A 255 19.03 -4.41 26.05
C LEU A 255 19.90 -3.26 26.57
N SER A 256 20.89 -2.90 25.76
CA SER A 256 21.90 -1.89 26.07
C SER A 256 22.24 -1.10 24.81
N ASN A 257 22.90 0.05 24.98
CA ASN A 257 23.34 0.90 23.87
C ASN A 257 22.22 1.18 22.84
N PHE A 258 21.09 1.69 23.34
CA PHE A 258 20.00 2.15 22.49
C PHE A 258 20.46 3.36 21.68
N ASP A 259 20.13 3.37 20.40
CA ASP A 259 20.34 4.48 19.49
C ASP A 259 19.15 4.50 18.51
N HIS A 260 18.36 5.59 18.58
CA HIS A 260 17.20 5.78 17.72
C HIS A 260 17.45 6.89 16.70
N GLY A 261 17.25 6.58 15.42
CA GLY A 261 17.14 7.57 14.36
C GLY A 261 15.68 7.95 14.19
N VAL A 262 15.23 9.11 14.66
CA VAL A 262 13.81 9.49 14.63
C VAL A 262 13.57 10.67 13.69
N ARG A 263 12.60 10.51 12.81
CA ARG A 263 12.13 11.53 11.87
C ARG A 263 10.65 11.81 12.14
N VAL A 264 10.37 12.99 12.67
CA VAL A 264 9.00 13.48 12.90
C VAL A 264 8.40 13.97 11.59
N GLU A 265 7.27 13.41 11.18
CA GLU A 265 6.52 13.85 10.00
C GLU A 265 5.58 15.02 10.36
N SER A 266 4.55 15.30 9.56
CA SER A 266 3.62 16.39 9.82
C SER A 266 2.79 16.16 11.08
N ILE A 267 2.90 17.05 12.06
CA ILE A 267 2.12 17.02 13.30
C ILE A 267 0.69 17.52 13.02
N LEU A 268 -0.30 16.76 13.46
CA LEU A 268 -1.71 17.09 13.31
C LEU A 268 -2.31 17.44 14.67
N PHE A 269 -2.77 18.68 14.84
CA PHE A 269 -3.46 19.11 16.05
C PHE A 269 -4.97 19.03 15.91
N ASN A 270 -5.65 18.78 17.03
CA ASN A 270 -7.08 19.08 17.12
C ASN A 270 -7.31 20.61 17.21
N SER A 271 -8.58 21.04 17.12
CA SER A 271 -8.93 22.47 16.99
C SER A 271 -8.48 23.35 18.16
N ASP A 272 -8.37 22.78 19.36
CA ASP A 272 -7.91 23.50 20.56
C ASP A 272 -6.44 23.23 20.90
N ARG A 273 -5.74 22.44 20.07
CA ARG A 273 -4.33 22.04 20.24
C ARG A 273 -4.08 21.34 21.59
N SER A 274 -5.10 20.74 22.19
CA SER A 274 -4.97 19.90 23.39
C SER A 274 -4.50 18.48 23.08
N GLU A 275 -4.59 18.07 21.81
CA GLU A 275 -4.14 16.78 21.33
C GLU A 275 -3.32 16.94 20.05
N ALA A 276 -2.20 16.21 19.98
CA ALA A 276 -1.32 16.17 18.82
C ALA A 276 -1.16 14.72 18.35
N ARG A 277 -1.47 14.45 17.09
CA ARG A 277 -1.17 13.18 16.44
C ARG A 277 0.09 13.34 15.61
N VAL A 278 1.13 12.59 15.95
CA VAL A 278 2.48 12.76 15.46
C VAL A 278 2.97 11.47 14.81
N PRO A 279 2.87 11.34 13.48
CA PRO A 279 3.51 10.26 12.75
C PRO A 279 5.03 10.42 12.82
N VAL A 280 5.72 9.34 13.12
CA VAL A 280 7.18 9.27 13.16
C VAL A 280 7.66 8.09 12.32
N THR A 281 8.69 8.35 11.52
CA THR A 281 9.50 7.30 10.91
C THR A 281 10.76 7.13 11.76
N TRP A 282 11.11 5.89 12.13
CA TRP A 282 12.24 5.63 13.00
C TRP A 282 13.08 4.42 12.59
N ASP A 283 14.35 4.53 12.96
CA ASP A 283 15.36 3.49 12.95
C ASP A 283 15.75 3.22 14.41
N ARG A 284 16.15 1.98 14.70
CA ARG A 284 16.63 1.59 16.02
C ARG A 284 17.85 0.71 15.90
N ARG A 285 18.77 0.91 16.82
CA ARG A 285 19.89 0.02 17.11
C ARG A 285 19.92 -0.24 18.61
N ALA A 286 20.10 -1.49 19.00
CA ALA A 286 20.27 -1.90 20.39
C ALA A 286 21.20 -3.10 20.46
N ARG A 287 21.85 -3.32 21.61
CA ARG A 287 22.64 -4.50 21.88
C ARG A 287 21.99 -5.38 22.92
N ILE A 288 21.94 -6.68 22.65
CA ILE A 288 21.48 -7.70 23.61
C ILE A 288 22.60 -7.87 24.65
N GLY A 289 22.29 -7.60 25.92
CA GLY A 289 23.30 -7.23 26.91
C GLY A 289 24.45 -8.22 27.09
N ASN A 290 24.19 -9.54 27.08
CA ASN A 290 25.22 -10.56 27.34
C ASN A 290 25.89 -11.09 26.08
N THR A 291 25.17 -11.20 24.96
CA THR A 291 25.74 -11.74 23.71
C THR A 291 26.53 -10.69 22.94
N LYS A 292 26.34 -9.39 23.25
CA LYS A 292 26.79 -8.25 22.44
C LYS A 292 26.23 -8.25 21.01
N SER A 293 25.27 -9.13 20.71
CA SER A 293 24.58 -9.15 19.44
C SER A 293 23.86 -7.83 19.23
N GLU A 294 23.96 -7.34 18.01
CA GLU A 294 23.37 -6.07 17.61
C GLU A 294 22.04 -6.31 16.92
N TRP A 295 20.97 -5.77 17.50
CA TRP A 295 19.66 -5.72 16.89
C TRP A 295 19.45 -4.37 16.22
N THR A 296 19.14 -4.39 14.92
CA THR A 296 18.78 -3.19 14.15
C THR A 296 17.40 -3.32 13.53
N VAL A 297 16.67 -2.21 13.49
CA VAL A 297 15.39 -2.07 12.81
C VAL A 297 15.43 -0.76 12.03
N LYS A 298 14.94 -0.77 10.79
CA LYS A 298 14.98 0.41 9.91
C LYS A 298 13.63 0.74 9.30
N ASP A 299 13.44 2.02 9.01
CA ASP A 299 12.32 2.61 8.28
C ASP A 299 10.94 2.19 8.80
N ARG A 300 10.81 2.10 10.12
CA ARG A 300 9.53 1.77 10.78
C ARG A 300 8.69 3.00 10.99
N LYS A 301 7.38 2.81 11.06
CA LYS A 301 6.42 3.89 11.19
C LYS A 301 5.54 3.65 12.42
N THR A 302 5.45 4.68 13.24
CA THR A 302 4.62 4.70 14.44
C THR A 302 3.89 6.02 14.49
N VAL A 303 2.69 6.02 15.06
CA VAL A 303 1.96 7.26 15.33
C VAL A 303 1.85 7.44 16.83
N PHE A 304 2.29 8.59 17.32
CA PHE A 304 2.11 9.00 18.70
C PHE A 304 0.94 9.94 18.83
N THR A 305 0.02 9.67 19.75
CA THR A 305 -0.97 10.65 20.19
C THR A 305 -0.51 11.25 21.51
N LEU A 306 -0.28 12.56 21.53
CA LEU A 306 0.13 13.32 22.70
C LEU A 306 -1.07 14.13 23.22
N LYS A 307 -1.26 14.16 24.54
CA LYS A 307 -2.26 15.01 25.20
C LYS A 307 -1.60 16.08 26.04
N ARG A 308 -2.14 17.29 25.96
CA ARG A 308 -1.63 18.48 26.62
C ARG A 308 -2.25 18.63 28.00
N GLY A 309 -1.41 18.58 29.03
CA GLY A 309 -1.72 19.02 30.40
C GLY A 309 -0.80 20.19 30.77
N SER A 310 0.07 20.00 31.76
CA SER A 310 1.21 20.89 32.02
C SER A 310 2.32 20.84 30.95
N GLY A 311 2.13 19.99 29.94
CA GLY A 311 2.97 19.76 28.76
C GLY A 311 2.37 18.63 27.95
N PHE A 312 2.90 18.36 26.75
CA PHE A 312 2.47 17.19 25.98
C PHE A 312 3.02 15.90 26.59
N LYS A 313 2.13 14.94 26.81
CA LYS A 313 2.44 13.60 27.31
C LYS A 313 1.91 12.54 26.35
N LEU A 314 2.64 11.45 26.18
CA LEU A 314 2.25 10.34 25.33
C LEU A 314 1.02 9.64 25.89
N ALA A 315 -0.07 9.66 25.12
CA ALA A 315 -1.35 9.07 25.48
C ALA A 315 -1.67 7.82 24.66
N GLN A 316 -1.15 7.70 23.44
CA GLN A 316 -1.35 6.50 22.61
C GLN A 316 -0.18 6.24 21.67
N ILE A 317 0.08 4.96 21.39
CA ILE A 317 0.95 4.48 20.31
C ILE A 317 0.11 3.65 19.34
N GLU A 318 0.35 3.81 18.03
CA GLU A 318 -0.21 2.99 16.96
C GLU A 318 0.86 2.62 15.93
N GLY A 319 0.70 1.50 15.23
CA GLY A 319 1.61 1.05 14.17
C GLY A 319 2.81 0.27 14.71
N SER A 320 3.97 0.38 14.08
CA SER A 320 5.12 -0.47 14.44
C SER A 320 5.55 -0.26 15.90
N PRO A 321 5.87 -1.34 16.63
CA PRO A 321 6.23 -1.27 18.04
C PRO A 321 7.60 -0.60 18.20
N LEU A 322 7.63 0.47 18.97
CA LEU A 322 8.83 1.26 19.20
C LEU A 322 9.36 1.07 20.62
N PHE A 323 8.46 1.10 21.60
CA PHE A 323 8.75 0.96 23.02
C PHE A 323 7.97 -0.21 23.61
N GLY A 324 8.48 -0.83 24.66
CA GLY A 324 7.74 -1.86 25.39
C GLY A 324 7.54 -3.11 24.55
N ASN A 325 8.63 -3.65 24.02
CA ASN A 325 8.63 -4.90 23.26
C ASN A 325 8.61 -6.14 24.18
N SER A 326 8.56 -5.96 25.49
CA SER A 326 8.56 -7.05 26.46
C SER A 326 7.16 -7.42 26.91
N SER A 327 6.93 -8.72 27.12
CA SER A 327 5.76 -9.18 27.89
C SER A 327 5.86 -8.61 29.30
N PHE A 328 4.79 -7.97 29.79
CA PHE A 328 4.76 -7.50 31.17
C PHE A 328 4.60 -8.67 32.16
N LEU A 329 4.05 -9.80 31.70
CA LEU A 329 3.82 -11.00 32.50
C LEU A 329 5.09 -11.83 32.71
N THR A 330 5.86 -12.06 31.65
CA THR A 330 7.06 -12.91 31.70
C THR A 330 8.36 -12.12 31.73
N ARG A 331 8.27 -10.79 31.55
CA ARG A 331 9.38 -9.86 31.32
C ARG A 331 10.19 -10.14 30.06
N LYS A 332 9.87 -11.13 29.23
CA LYS A 332 10.70 -11.46 28.06
C LYS A 332 10.54 -10.46 26.92
N THR A 333 11.65 -9.94 26.39
CA THR A 333 11.66 -8.99 25.26
C THR A 333 11.49 -9.71 23.94
N LEU A 334 10.45 -9.38 23.19
CA LEU A 334 10.18 -9.91 21.87
C LEU A 334 10.97 -9.15 20.80
N ILE A 335 11.67 -9.88 19.96
CA ILE A 335 12.30 -9.39 18.74
C ILE A 335 11.65 -10.14 17.58
N ASN A 336 10.73 -9.49 16.87
CA ASN A 336 9.95 -10.07 15.78
C ASN A 336 10.20 -9.38 14.42
N ALA A 337 11.12 -8.42 14.38
CA ALA A 337 11.41 -7.61 13.21
C ALA A 337 12.87 -7.13 13.19
N GLY A 338 13.36 -6.77 12.00
CA GLY A 338 14.69 -6.20 11.81
C GLY A 338 15.76 -7.25 11.52
N GLU A 339 16.99 -6.99 11.98
CA GLU A 339 18.17 -7.83 11.80
C GLU A 339 18.92 -7.98 13.13
N VAL A 340 19.41 -9.17 13.45
CA VAL A 340 20.33 -9.43 14.55
C VAL A 340 21.66 -9.85 13.96
N ASP A 341 22.73 -9.09 14.24
CA ASP A 341 24.07 -9.30 13.68
C ASP A 341 24.07 -9.37 12.14
N ALA A 342 23.32 -8.46 11.51
CA ALA A 342 23.04 -8.40 10.06
C ALA A 342 22.27 -9.60 9.47
N ALA A 343 21.88 -10.57 10.30
CA ALA A 343 20.97 -11.64 9.91
C ALA A 343 19.52 -11.19 10.11
N LYS A 344 18.71 -11.22 9.05
CA LYS A 344 17.30 -10.85 9.12
C LYS A 344 16.56 -11.71 10.15
N VAL A 345 15.77 -11.07 11.00
CA VAL A 345 14.87 -11.75 11.93
C VAL A 345 13.74 -12.38 11.10
N THR A 346 13.87 -13.67 10.84
CA THR A 346 12.86 -14.48 10.14
C THR A 346 12.01 -15.31 11.09
N LYS A 347 12.37 -15.35 12.38
CA LYS A 347 11.59 -15.95 13.47
C LYS A 347 11.52 -14.96 14.62
N ALA A 348 10.38 -14.86 15.28
CA ALA A 348 10.33 -14.18 16.57
C ALA A 348 11.31 -14.86 17.53
N ILE A 349 12.19 -14.07 18.13
CA ILE A 349 13.06 -14.49 19.22
C ILE A 349 12.66 -13.73 20.48
N VAL A 350 12.89 -14.34 21.63
CA VAL A 350 12.75 -13.68 22.92
C VAL A 350 14.10 -13.56 23.59
N VAL A 351 14.28 -12.47 24.33
CA VAL A 351 15.40 -12.26 25.25
C VAL A 351 14.86 -12.37 26.67
N ASP A 352 15.44 -13.24 27.48
CA ASP A 352 15.05 -13.45 28.87
C ASP A 352 15.87 -12.62 29.88
N ASP A 353 15.56 -12.74 31.18
CA ASP A 353 16.27 -12.04 32.27
C ASP A 353 17.77 -12.40 32.33
N LYS A 354 18.16 -13.57 31.81
CA LYS A 354 19.56 -13.98 31.68
C LYS A 354 20.22 -13.41 30.43
N ARG A 355 19.46 -12.66 29.62
CA ARG A 355 19.83 -12.04 28.35
C ARG A 355 20.25 -13.07 27.31
N GLU A 356 19.65 -14.25 27.38
CA GLU A 356 19.80 -15.32 26.40
C GLU A 356 18.71 -15.19 25.34
N THR A 357 19.06 -15.44 24.08
CA THR A 357 18.10 -15.46 22.97
C THR A 357 17.55 -16.85 22.75
N ALA A 358 16.23 -17.00 22.68
CA ALA A 358 15.56 -18.24 22.30
C ALA A 358 14.48 -17.98 21.25
N ALA A 359 14.03 -19.01 20.54
CA ALA A 359 12.85 -18.88 19.69
C ALA A 359 11.62 -18.57 20.57
N ALA A 360 10.80 -17.60 20.15
CA ALA A 360 9.61 -17.20 20.89
C ALA A 360 8.55 -18.31 20.86
N SER A 361 7.91 -18.55 22.00
CA SER A 361 6.73 -19.39 22.14
C SER A 361 5.59 -18.64 22.81
N SER A 362 4.37 -19.18 22.75
CA SER A 362 3.21 -18.60 23.43
C SER A 362 3.35 -18.62 24.96
N ALA A 363 4.28 -19.41 25.51
CA ALA A 363 4.60 -19.37 26.95
C ALA A 363 5.50 -18.18 27.31
N ASP A 364 6.23 -17.64 26.34
CA ASP A 364 7.16 -16.53 26.54
C ASP A 364 6.45 -15.18 26.45
N VAL A 365 5.42 -15.07 25.62
CA VAL A 365 4.62 -13.85 25.44
C VAL A 365 3.12 -14.23 25.42
N PRO A 366 2.57 -14.66 26.57
CA PRO A 366 1.19 -15.17 26.66
C PRO A 366 0.11 -14.15 26.30
N GLU A 367 0.46 -12.86 26.25
CA GLU A 367 -0.39 -11.80 25.76
C GLU A 367 -0.66 -11.88 24.24
N LEU A 368 0.16 -12.63 23.49
CA LEU A 368 0.03 -12.77 22.03
C LEU A 368 -0.70 -14.05 21.62
N PRO A 369 -1.65 -13.99 20.67
CA PRO A 369 -2.19 -15.18 20.04
C PRO A 369 -1.10 -16.05 19.43
N ALA A 370 -1.15 -17.36 19.65
CA ALA A 370 -0.16 -18.31 19.12
C ALA A 370 -0.02 -18.25 17.58
N GLU A 371 -1.10 -17.87 16.90
CA GLU A 371 -1.17 -17.65 15.45
C GLU A 371 -0.29 -16.49 14.97
N GLN A 372 -0.15 -15.43 15.77
CA GLN A 372 0.72 -14.30 15.44
C GLN A 372 2.21 -14.69 15.58
N LEU A 373 2.54 -15.55 16.55
CA LEU A 373 3.90 -16.10 16.70
C LEU A 373 4.25 -17.10 15.59
N SER A 374 3.29 -17.90 15.11
CA SER A 374 3.49 -18.92 14.07
C SER A 374 3.42 -18.39 12.63
N SER A 375 2.73 -17.26 12.39
CA SER A 375 2.67 -16.58 11.09
C SER A 375 4.02 -16.02 10.62
N LEU A 376 5.01 -15.93 11.51
CA LEU A 376 6.42 -15.64 11.20
C LEU A 376 7.15 -16.91 10.74
N SER A 377 6.56 -17.60 9.76
CA SER A 377 7.05 -18.88 9.25
C SER A 377 8.37 -18.72 8.49
N VAL A 378 9.27 -19.65 8.81
CA VAL A 378 10.65 -19.77 8.33
C VAL A 378 10.61 -20.10 6.84
N SER A 379 10.96 -19.17 5.95
CA SER A 379 11.44 -19.57 4.64
C SER A 379 12.92 -19.91 4.77
N SER A 380 13.31 -21.19 4.73
CA SER A 380 14.73 -21.52 4.61
C SER A 380 15.22 -21.18 3.21
N GLU A 381 16.37 -20.52 3.10
CA GLU A 381 17.01 -20.34 1.80
C GLU A 381 17.62 -21.68 1.35
N VAL A 382 17.30 -22.12 0.14
CA VAL A 382 17.74 -23.40 -0.43
C VAL A 382 18.52 -23.16 -1.72
N THR A 383 19.73 -23.70 -1.75
CA THR A 383 20.60 -23.83 -2.93
C THR A 383 21.10 -25.27 -3.02
N GLY A 384 21.34 -25.79 -4.22
CA GLY A 384 21.85 -27.15 -4.44
C GLY A 384 20.76 -28.20 -4.65
N SER A 385 21.03 -29.45 -4.29
CA SER A 385 20.14 -30.58 -4.59
C SER A 385 19.06 -30.77 -3.52
N ILE A 386 17.80 -30.89 -3.95
CA ILE A 386 16.64 -31.24 -3.12
C ILE A 386 16.24 -32.68 -3.46
N SER A 387 16.11 -33.51 -2.43
CA SER A 387 15.76 -34.94 -2.55
C SER A 387 14.48 -35.33 -1.81
N SER A 388 13.80 -34.38 -1.17
CA SER A 388 12.56 -34.60 -0.43
C SER A 388 11.60 -33.41 -0.52
N SER A 389 10.31 -33.68 -0.33
CA SER A 389 9.27 -32.65 -0.21
C SER A 389 9.55 -31.67 0.95
N PRO A 390 9.31 -30.35 0.77
CA PRO A 390 9.44 -29.37 1.83
C PRO A 390 8.34 -29.57 2.88
N THR A 391 8.69 -29.38 4.15
CA THR A 391 7.74 -29.42 5.28
C THR A 391 7.48 -28.03 5.88
N THR A 392 8.23 -27.03 5.43
CA THR A 392 8.13 -25.62 5.82
C THR A 392 8.27 -24.76 4.57
N ASP A 393 7.93 -23.49 4.69
CA ASP A 393 8.19 -22.50 3.63
C ASP A 393 9.68 -22.50 3.24
N GLN A 394 9.98 -22.19 1.99
CA GLN A 394 11.35 -22.10 1.48
C GLN A 394 11.49 -20.96 0.48
N THR A 395 12.68 -20.38 0.42
CA THR A 395 13.11 -19.50 -0.66
C THR A 395 14.19 -20.20 -1.48
N TRP A 396 13.94 -20.47 -2.75
CA TRP A 396 14.91 -21.07 -3.67
C TRP A 396 15.69 -19.99 -4.42
N THR A 397 17.01 -20.04 -4.33
CA THR A 397 17.93 -19.09 -4.98
C THR A 397 19.04 -19.85 -5.72
N GLY A 398 19.74 -19.17 -6.63
CA GLY A 398 20.89 -19.76 -7.34
C GLY A 398 20.52 -20.99 -8.17
N ASN A 399 21.31 -22.06 -8.07
CA ASN A 399 21.05 -23.32 -8.77
C ASN A 399 20.40 -24.32 -7.82
N VAL A 400 19.19 -24.77 -8.14
CA VAL A 400 18.44 -25.77 -7.38
C VAL A 400 18.22 -26.99 -8.27
N ALA A 401 18.58 -28.19 -7.80
CA ALA A 401 18.41 -29.43 -8.56
C ALA A 401 17.42 -30.37 -7.86
N LEU A 402 16.32 -30.71 -8.53
CA LEU A 402 15.32 -31.66 -8.06
C LEU A 402 15.65 -33.05 -8.63
N MET A 403 16.11 -33.94 -7.76
CA MET A 403 16.55 -35.28 -8.16
C MET A 403 15.47 -36.34 -8.01
N THR A 404 14.41 -36.03 -7.26
CA THR A 404 13.28 -36.92 -6.96
C THR A 404 11.97 -36.16 -7.09
N SER A 405 10.89 -36.88 -7.41
CA SER A 405 9.54 -36.30 -7.41
C SER A 405 9.20 -35.77 -6.02
N MET A 406 8.53 -34.62 -5.98
CA MET A 406 8.20 -33.93 -4.74
C MET A 406 6.79 -33.36 -4.78
N THR A 407 6.20 -33.23 -3.59
CA THR A 407 4.94 -32.52 -3.39
C THR A 407 5.20 -31.31 -2.50
N ILE A 408 4.71 -30.14 -2.90
CA ILE A 408 4.67 -28.94 -2.08
C ILE A 408 3.32 -28.95 -1.36
N PRO A 409 3.25 -29.26 -0.05
CA PRO A 409 1.99 -29.45 0.67
C PRO A 409 1.15 -28.17 0.73
N ALA A 410 -0.17 -28.31 0.95
CA ALA A 410 -1.13 -27.20 0.99
C ALA A 410 -0.75 -26.03 1.92
N SER A 411 -0.02 -26.31 3.01
CA SER A 411 0.41 -25.31 4.00
C SER A 411 1.78 -24.70 3.74
N VAL A 412 2.44 -25.05 2.63
CA VAL A 412 3.82 -24.64 2.32
C VAL A 412 3.84 -23.67 1.14
N THR A 413 4.62 -22.60 1.30
CA THR A 413 4.95 -21.61 0.27
C THR A 413 6.40 -21.73 -0.16
N ILE A 414 6.61 -21.89 -1.46
CA ILE A 414 7.94 -21.85 -2.09
C ILE A 414 8.06 -20.56 -2.90
N THR A 415 9.01 -19.71 -2.50
CA THR A 415 9.36 -18.49 -3.23
C THR A 415 10.63 -18.73 -4.05
N ILE A 416 10.59 -18.51 -5.36
CA ILE A 416 11.73 -18.73 -6.25
C ILE A 416 12.25 -17.37 -6.73
N LYS A 417 13.49 -17.05 -6.35
CA LYS A 417 14.12 -15.75 -6.64
C LYS A 417 15.34 -15.89 -7.54
N ALA A 418 15.16 -15.52 -8.81
CA ALA A 418 16.22 -15.51 -9.81
C ALA A 418 17.02 -16.83 -9.86
N ALA A 419 16.32 -17.96 -9.65
CA ALA A 419 16.94 -19.27 -9.56
C ALA A 419 16.84 -20.05 -10.88
N THR A 420 17.79 -20.95 -11.10
CA THR A 420 17.68 -22.02 -12.10
C THR A 420 17.28 -23.31 -11.39
N VAL A 421 16.03 -23.72 -11.57
CA VAL A 421 15.47 -24.98 -11.06
C VAL A 421 15.67 -26.05 -12.13
N THR A 422 16.61 -26.97 -11.90
CA THR A 422 16.87 -28.11 -12.77
C THR A 422 16.12 -29.33 -12.27
N VAL A 423 15.24 -29.88 -13.09
CA VAL A 423 14.41 -31.05 -12.75
C VAL A 423 14.96 -32.26 -13.49
N ALA A 424 15.29 -33.33 -12.77
CA ALA A 424 15.84 -34.54 -13.37
C ALA A 424 14.79 -35.29 -14.22
N ASN A 425 15.25 -36.30 -14.97
CA ASN A 425 14.37 -37.11 -15.82
C ASN A 425 13.29 -37.81 -14.99
N ASN A 426 12.06 -37.83 -15.50
CA ASN A 426 10.89 -38.46 -14.88
C ASN A 426 10.57 -37.97 -13.45
N VAL A 427 11.04 -36.77 -13.09
CA VAL A 427 10.71 -36.11 -11.81
C VAL A 427 9.49 -35.23 -11.99
N ALA A 428 8.51 -35.39 -11.09
CA ALA A 428 7.29 -34.58 -11.06
C ALA A 428 7.31 -33.61 -9.87
N ILE A 429 6.87 -32.37 -10.10
CA ILE A 429 6.58 -31.39 -9.06
C ILE A 429 5.06 -31.33 -8.90
N THR A 430 4.54 -31.74 -7.75
CA THR A 430 3.12 -31.59 -7.42
C THR A 430 2.95 -30.39 -6.48
N VAL A 431 2.12 -29.42 -6.86
CA VAL A 431 1.89 -28.19 -6.08
C VAL A 431 0.51 -28.23 -5.45
N GLU A 432 0.41 -28.56 -4.17
CA GLU A 432 -0.81 -28.46 -3.38
C GLU A 432 -0.88 -27.13 -2.61
N GLY A 433 0.27 -26.59 -2.21
CA GLY A 433 0.42 -25.28 -1.55
C GLY A 433 0.61 -24.14 -2.54
N THR A 434 1.58 -23.27 -2.27
CA THR A 434 1.89 -22.09 -3.09
C THR A 434 3.29 -22.15 -3.67
N VAL A 435 3.42 -21.88 -4.97
CA VAL A 435 4.69 -21.57 -5.63
C VAL A 435 4.62 -20.17 -6.22
N ASP A 436 5.57 -19.33 -5.86
CA ASP A 436 5.74 -17.97 -6.38
C ASP A 436 7.10 -17.82 -7.06
N ALA A 437 7.10 -17.77 -8.39
CA ALA A 437 8.24 -17.57 -9.27
C ALA A 437 8.14 -16.22 -10.01
N THR A 438 7.92 -15.13 -9.28
CA THR A 438 7.74 -13.77 -9.83
C THR A 438 9.02 -13.02 -10.13
N SER A 439 10.19 -13.54 -9.73
CA SER A 439 11.46 -12.88 -10.02
C SER A 439 11.88 -13.08 -11.47
N ALA A 440 12.24 -11.97 -12.12
CA ALA A 440 12.86 -12.00 -13.45
C ALA A 440 14.08 -12.92 -13.45
N SER A 441 14.30 -13.64 -14.57
CA SER A 441 15.38 -14.62 -14.77
C SER A 441 15.19 -15.99 -14.14
N THR A 442 14.05 -16.27 -13.49
CA THR A 442 13.75 -17.63 -13.03
C THR A 442 13.66 -18.59 -14.21
N THR A 443 14.40 -19.70 -14.17
CA THR A 443 14.42 -20.70 -15.23
C THR A 443 14.12 -22.09 -14.66
N PHE A 444 13.14 -22.78 -15.24
CA PHE A 444 12.87 -24.20 -15.02
C PHE A 444 13.48 -24.99 -16.19
N SER A 445 14.51 -25.79 -15.90
CA SER A 445 15.20 -26.67 -16.83
C SER A 445 14.71 -28.10 -16.62
N MET A 446 13.88 -28.59 -17.52
CA MET A 446 13.06 -29.79 -17.35
C MET A 446 13.68 -31.01 -18.05
N GLY A 447 14.04 -32.06 -17.29
CA GLY A 447 14.52 -33.33 -17.83
C GLY A 447 13.47 -34.10 -18.65
N THR A 448 13.89 -35.14 -19.36
CA THR A 448 12.99 -35.98 -20.17
C THR A 448 11.87 -36.56 -19.29
N GLY A 449 10.61 -36.39 -19.71
CA GLY A 449 9.44 -36.89 -18.99
C GLY A 449 9.07 -36.15 -17.69
N SER A 450 9.85 -35.16 -17.27
CA SER A 450 9.52 -34.35 -16.08
C SER A 450 8.25 -33.51 -16.27
N SER A 451 7.57 -33.18 -15.17
CA SER A 451 6.27 -32.50 -15.22
C SER A 451 6.04 -31.60 -14.01
N ILE A 452 5.09 -30.66 -14.15
CA ILE A 452 4.55 -29.86 -13.05
C ILE A 452 3.04 -30.06 -13.01
N THR A 453 2.51 -30.55 -11.89
CA THR A 453 1.08 -30.71 -11.65
C THR A 453 0.65 -29.74 -10.56
N ILE A 454 -0.34 -28.89 -10.84
CA ILE A 454 -0.76 -27.82 -9.93
C ILE A 454 -2.18 -28.09 -9.46
N ASN A 455 -2.36 -28.25 -8.15
CA ASN A 455 -3.64 -28.37 -7.46
C ASN A 455 -3.92 -27.18 -6.52
N GLY A 456 -2.88 -26.44 -6.12
CA GLY A 456 -2.93 -25.23 -5.30
C GLY A 456 -2.71 -23.94 -6.09
N ILE A 457 -1.82 -23.07 -5.59
CA ILE A 457 -1.50 -21.76 -6.19
C ILE A 457 -0.14 -21.83 -6.90
N PHE A 458 -0.08 -21.39 -8.16
CA PHE A 458 1.16 -21.27 -8.91
C PHE A 458 1.20 -19.95 -9.66
N ASN A 459 2.08 -19.05 -9.23
CA ASN A 459 2.29 -17.75 -9.85
C ASN A 459 3.69 -17.72 -10.44
N ALA A 460 3.81 -17.41 -11.72
CA ALA A 460 5.10 -17.16 -12.36
C ALA A 460 5.04 -15.90 -13.20
N THR A 461 6.03 -15.02 -13.04
CA THR A 461 6.16 -13.81 -13.84
C THR A 461 7.55 -13.74 -14.46
N SER A 462 7.63 -13.56 -15.77
CA SER A 462 8.90 -13.50 -16.51
C SER A 462 9.79 -14.75 -16.36
N ALA A 463 9.19 -15.90 -16.04
CA ALA A 463 9.90 -17.17 -15.89
C ALA A 463 10.05 -17.89 -17.24
N THR A 464 11.12 -18.65 -17.40
CA THR A 464 11.34 -19.51 -18.58
C THR A 464 11.23 -20.98 -18.21
N PHE A 465 10.36 -21.72 -18.89
CA PHE A 465 10.20 -23.17 -18.79
C PHE A 465 10.71 -23.80 -20.08
N LYS A 466 11.76 -24.61 -20.00
CA LYS A 466 12.37 -25.24 -21.17
C LYS A 466 12.91 -26.61 -20.82
N LYS A 467 13.13 -27.44 -21.83
CA LYS A 467 13.84 -28.70 -21.63
C LYS A 467 15.29 -28.49 -21.20
N SER A 468 15.82 -29.41 -20.42
CA SER A 468 17.23 -29.47 -20.07
C SER A 468 18.10 -29.82 -21.27
N SER A 469 19.37 -29.41 -21.24
CA SER A 469 20.34 -29.80 -22.25
C SER A 469 20.45 -31.32 -22.33
N GLY A 470 20.33 -31.87 -23.54
CA GLY A 470 20.34 -33.33 -23.77
C GLY A 470 19.03 -34.06 -23.46
N ALA A 471 17.97 -33.37 -23.00
CA ALA A 471 16.65 -33.97 -22.89
C ALA A 471 15.93 -33.99 -24.26
N ASP A 472 15.04 -34.97 -24.44
CA ASP A 472 14.20 -35.09 -25.63
C ASP A 472 13.05 -34.07 -25.55
N THR A 473 12.07 -34.35 -24.70
CA THR A 473 10.91 -33.49 -24.37
C THR A 473 10.51 -33.67 -22.90
N TRP A 474 9.90 -32.64 -22.32
CA TRP A 474 9.25 -32.73 -21.00
C TRP A 474 7.72 -32.75 -21.16
N SER A 475 7.01 -33.11 -20.10
CA SER A 475 5.57 -33.42 -20.11
C SER A 475 4.68 -32.20 -19.86
N GLY A 476 5.25 -31.01 -19.71
CA GLY A 476 4.50 -29.77 -19.52
C GLY A 476 3.97 -29.51 -18.12
N ILE A 477 3.06 -28.55 -18.05
CA ILE A 477 2.33 -28.11 -16.85
C ILE A 477 0.90 -28.65 -16.93
N THR A 478 0.40 -29.27 -15.88
CA THR A 478 -0.99 -29.74 -15.77
C THR A 478 -1.72 -29.01 -14.65
N THR A 479 -2.89 -28.43 -14.92
CA THR A 479 -3.71 -27.74 -13.90
C THR A 479 -4.89 -28.60 -13.45
N GLY A 480 -5.06 -28.74 -12.14
CA GLY A 480 -6.19 -29.39 -11.48
C GLY A 480 -7.43 -28.49 -11.39
N SER A 481 -8.55 -29.05 -10.93
CA SER A 481 -9.84 -28.34 -10.87
C SER A 481 -9.89 -27.20 -9.85
N ALA A 482 -9.15 -27.31 -8.74
CA ALA A 482 -9.05 -26.30 -7.69
C ALA A 482 -7.86 -25.34 -7.86
N ALA A 483 -7.07 -25.51 -8.93
CA ALA A 483 -5.84 -24.79 -9.12
C ALA A 483 -6.07 -23.30 -9.45
N THR A 484 -5.29 -22.44 -8.82
CA THR A 484 -5.16 -21.02 -9.19
C THR A 484 -3.79 -20.82 -9.84
N VAL A 485 -3.77 -20.62 -11.15
CA VAL A 485 -2.53 -20.52 -11.92
C VAL A 485 -2.48 -19.19 -12.66
N THR A 486 -1.39 -18.45 -12.49
CA THR A 486 -1.10 -17.23 -13.25
C THR A 486 0.30 -17.32 -13.85
N LEU A 487 0.39 -17.40 -15.18
CA LEU A 487 1.67 -17.30 -15.91
C LEU A 487 1.67 -16.00 -16.72
N SER A 488 2.44 -15.01 -16.28
CA SER A 488 2.53 -13.69 -16.93
C SER A 488 3.91 -13.42 -17.48
N SER A 489 4.02 -13.00 -18.72
CA SER A 489 5.32 -12.71 -19.38
C SER A 489 6.28 -13.89 -19.41
N CYS A 490 5.75 -15.12 -19.29
CA CYS A 490 6.55 -16.34 -19.27
C CYS A 490 6.92 -16.82 -20.67
N THR A 491 8.05 -17.52 -20.78
CA THR A 491 8.42 -18.29 -21.98
C THR A 491 8.26 -19.77 -21.69
N LEU A 492 7.43 -20.48 -22.44
CA LEU A 492 7.26 -21.93 -22.33
C LEU A 492 7.72 -22.58 -23.63
N GLN A 493 8.64 -23.53 -23.57
CA GLN A 493 9.13 -24.21 -24.77
C GLN A 493 9.51 -25.68 -24.56
N ASP A 494 9.59 -26.40 -25.68
CA ASP A 494 10.19 -27.74 -25.79
C ASP A 494 9.51 -28.87 -24.99
N ALA A 495 8.27 -28.68 -24.56
CA ALA A 495 7.41 -29.77 -24.07
C ALA A 495 6.67 -30.42 -25.24
N ASP A 496 6.26 -31.66 -25.09
CA ASP A 496 5.30 -32.28 -26.01
C ASP A 496 3.98 -31.48 -25.99
N THR A 497 3.30 -31.46 -24.85
CA THR A 497 2.22 -30.50 -24.57
C THR A 497 2.68 -29.52 -23.48
N LEU A 498 2.71 -28.21 -23.75
CA LEU A 498 3.21 -27.22 -22.77
C LEU A 498 2.29 -27.05 -21.57
N VAL A 499 0.98 -26.94 -21.81
CA VAL A 499 -0.03 -26.76 -20.77
C VAL A 499 -1.22 -27.68 -21.03
N THR A 500 -1.59 -28.48 -20.05
CA THR A 500 -2.84 -29.25 -20.02
C THR A 500 -3.75 -28.67 -18.92
N VAL A 501 -4.94 -28.21 -19.30
CA VAL A 501 -5.93 -27.68 -18.35
C VAL A 501 -7.00 -28.74 -18.13
N ASN A 502 -6.97 -29.43 -16.98
CA ASN A 502 -8.02 -30.40 -16.62
C ASN A 502 -9.20 -29.74 -15.90
N GLY A 503 -9.00 -28.53 -15.34
CA GLY A 503 -10.02 -27.74 -14.67
C GLY A 503 -9.48 -26.39 -14.17
N GLY A 504 -10.25 -25.70 -13.35
CA GLY A 504 -9.91 -24.38 -12.83
C GLY A 504 -10.12 -23.25 -13.84
N SER A 505 -9.64 -22.05 -13.54
CA SER A 505 -9.68 -20.88 -14.44
C SER A 505 -8.29 -20.22 -14.55
N PRO A 506 -7.28 -20.94 -15.06
CA PRO A 506 -5.92 -20.43 -15.11
C PRO A 506 -5.79 -19.24 -16.07
N THR A 507 -4.90 -18.30 -15.74
CA THR A 507 -4.61 -17.11 -16.55
C THR A 507 -3.21 -17.19 -17.14
N PHE A 508 -3.12 -17.06 -18.46
CA PHE A 508 -1.87 -17.04 -19.22
C PHE A 508 -1.82 -15.74 -20.02
N GLN A 509 -0.81 -14.91 -19.79
CA GLN A 509 -0.74 -13.61 -20.44
C GLN A 509 0.67 -13.11 -20.78
N ASN A 510 0.78 -12.25 -21.80
CA ASN A 510 1.98 -11.48 -22.17
C ASN A 510 3.23 -12.32 -22.50
N GLY A 511 3.07 -13.60 -22.83
CA GLY A 511 4.15 -14.58 -22.92
C GLY A 511 4.50 -15.04 -24.34
N THR A 512 5.47 -15.95 -24.42
CA THR A 512 5.83 -16.67 -25.65
C THR A 512 5.73 -18.17 -25.42
N VAL A 513 5.10 -18.89 -26.34
CA VAL A 513 4.97 -20.35 -26.27
C VAL A 513 5.49 -21.02 -27.54
N LYS A 514 6.31 -22.05 -27.36
CA LYS A 514 6.96 -22.78 -28.44
C LYS A 514 6.82 -24.31 -28.25
N PRO A 515 5.66 -24.88 -28.61
CA PRO A 515 5.37 -26.28 -28.33
C PRO A 515 6.17 -27.24 -29.22
N GLY A 516 6.40 -28.45 -28.71
CA GLY A 516 6.85 -29.59 -29.50
C GLY A 516 5.69 -30.21 -30.30
N PHE A 517 4.53 -30.38 -29.66
CA PHE A 517 3.32 -30.90 -30.29
C PHE A 517 2.09 -30.01 -30.06
N CYS A 518 1.82 -29.56 -28.83
CA CYS A 518 0.67 -28.71 -28.51
C CYS A 518 1.01 -27.65 -27.45
N ALA A 519 0.63 -26.39 -27.63
CA ALA A 519 0.84 -25.39 -26.58
C ALA A 519 -0.20 -25.52 -25.46
N PHE A 520 -1.49 -25.52 -25.78
CA PHE A 520 -2.55 -25.68 -24.78
C PHE A 520 -3.50 -26.82 -25.13
N TYR A 521 -3.64 -27.79 -24.24
CA TYR A 521 -4.67 -28.81 -24.30
C TYR A 521 -5.71 -28.59 -23.21
N ILE A 522 -6.89 -28.07 -23.60
CA ILE A 522 -8.00 -27.78 -22.68
C ILE A 522 -8.93 -28.99 -22.61
N LYS A 523 -8.87 -29.68 -21.46
CA LYS A 523 -9.72 -30.84 -21.09
C LYS A 523 -10.79 -30.48 -20.06
N GLY A 524 -10.86 -29.23 -19.62
CA GLY A 524 -11.85 -28.71 -18.68
C GLY A 524 -11.57 -27.26 -18.28
N GLY A 525 -12.41 -26.69 -17.41
CA GLY A 525 -12.21 -25.36 -16.82
C GLY A 525 -12.61 -24.16 -17.71
N SER A 526 -12.14 -22.98 -17.30
CA SER A 526 -12.37 -21.69 -17.95
C SER A 526 -11.08 -20.85 -18.10
N PRO A 527 -10.08 -21.32 -18.87
CA PRO A 527 -8.82 -20.60 -19.01
C PRO A 527 -8.99 -19.25 -19.72
N SER A 528 -8.19 -18.28 -19.30
CA SER A 528 -7.98 -17.01 -20.00
C SER A 528 -6.57 -16.97 -20.59
N ILE A 529 -6.48 -16.86 -21.92
CA ILE A 529 -5.22 -16.90 -22.67
C ILE A 529 -5.15 -15.62 -23.51
N SER A 530 -4.24 -14.71 -23.15
CA SER A 530 -4.18 -13.40 -23.80
C SER A 530 -2.79 -12.87 -24.09
N ASN A 531 -2.63 -12.09 -25.15
CA ASN A 531 -1.34 -11.47 -25.50
C ASN A 531 -0.17 -12.47 -25.52
N ILE A 532 -0.41 -13.70 -26.01
CA ILE A 532 0.60 -14.73 -26.18
C ILE A 532 1.07 -14.77 -27.63
N THR A 533 2.37 -14.87 -27.81
CA THR A 533 2.97 -15.22 -29.12
C THR A 533 3.21 -16.73 -29.19
N PHE A 534 2.46 -17.40 -30.06
CA PHE A 534 2.63 -18.81 -30.41
C PHE A 534 3.52 -18.91 -31.65
N THR A 535 4.64 -19.61 -31.51
CA THR A 535 5.60 -19.78 -32.62
C THR A 535 6.35 -21.10 -32.52
N SER A 536 7.07 -21.49 -33.56
CA SER A 536 7.86 -22.71 -33.54
C SER A 536 9.19 -22.56 -32.80
N ASN A 537 9.75 -23.68 -32.33
CA ASN A 537 11.09 -23.68 -31.72
C ASN A 537 12.21 -23.30 -32.69
N THR A 538 12.04 -23.59 -33.99
CA THR A 538 13.08 -23.39 -35.02
C THR A 538 12.92 -22.08 -35.80
N GLY A 539 11.83 -21.33 -35.58
CA GLY A 539 11.43 -20.20 -36.42
C GLY A 539 10.89 -20.59 -37.81
N ALA A 540 11.07 -21.85 -38.22
CA ALA A 540 10.47 -22.43 -39.41
C ALA A 540 9.11 -23.05 -39.10
N ALA A 541 8.28 -23.27 -40.11
CA ALA A 541 6.95 -23.83 -39.92
C ALA A 541 7.02 -25.24 -39.27
N ALA A 542 6.32 -25.43 -38.14
CA ALA A 542 6.37 -26.66 -37.34
C ALA A 542 5.02 -27.38 -37.30
N THR A 543 5.10 -28.72 -37.15
CA THR A 543 3.93 -29.58 -37.02
C THR A 543 3.45 -29.62 -35.56
N ALA A 544 2.83 -28.53 -35.09
CA ALA A 544 2.33 -28.40 -33.73
C ALA A 544 1.07 -27.52 -33.65
N TYR A 545 0.22 -27.81 -32.67
CA TYR A 545 -0.99 -27.06 -32.34
C TYR A 545 -0.67 -25.87 -31.44
N ALA A 546 -1.32 -24.73 -31.70
CA ALA A 546 -1.45 -23.68 -30.70
C ALA A 546 -2.42 -24.13 -29.59
N MET A 547 -3.54 -24.76 -29.97
CA MET A 547 -4.54 -25.18 -28.99
C MET A 547 -5.37 -26.38 -29.45
N ILE A 548 -5.67 -27.29 -28.53
CA ILE A 548 -6.68 -28.34 -28.65
C ILE A 548 -7.70 -28.14 -27.52
N ILE A 549 -8.99 -28.11 -27.86
CA ILE A 549 -10.09 -27.96 -26.92
C ILE A 549 -10.97 -29.21 -27.01
N SER A 550 -11.13 -29.93 -25.91
CA SER A 550 -12.01 -31.11 -25.83
C SER A 550 -13.14 -30.95 -24.81
N ALA A 551 -12.95 -30.12 -23.79
CA ALA A 551 -14.01 -29.79 -22.83
C ALA A 551 -13.69 -28.44 -22.16
N GLY A 552 -14.63 -27.92 -21.38
CA GLY A 552 -14.54 -26.62 -20.72
C GLY A 552 -15.89 -25.91 -20.71
N THR A 553 -16.02 -24.85 -19.92
CA THR A 553 -17.26 -24.06 -19.84
C THR A 553 -17.13 -22.75 -20.59
N THR A 554 -16.09 -21.95 -20.33
CA THR A 554 -15.84 -20.69 -21.06
C THR A 554 -14.35 -20.45 -21.27
N ILE A 555 -13.92 -20.45 -22.52
CA ILE A 555 -12.52 -20.22 -22.91
C ILE A 555 -12.41 -18.81 -23.48
N THR A 556 -11.52 -18.00 -22.92
CA THR A 556 -11.21 -16.66 -23.44
C THR A 556 -9.85 -16.69 -24.12
N PHE A 557 -9.81 -16.35 -25.41
CA PHE A 557 -8.62 -16.33 -26.25
C PHE A 557 -8.50 -14.97 -26.94
N SER A 558 -7.64 -14.08 -26.44
CA SER A 558 -7.62 -12.69 -26.95
C SER A 558 -6.24 -12.08 -27.17
N ASP A 559 -6.11 -11.18 -28.15
CA ASP A 559 -4.87 -10.43 -28.42
C ASP A 559 -3.65 -11.33 -28.71
N ASN A 560 -3.84 -12.59 -29.12
CA ASN A 560 -2.75 -13.52 -29.36
C ASN A 560 -2.25 -13.43 -30.80
N THR A 561 -0.99 -13.83 -31.01
CA THR A 561 -0.42 -14.02 -32.36
C THR A 561 -0.01 -15.47 -32.53
N ILE A 562 -0.56 -16.15 -33.53
CA ILE A 562 -0.16 -17.49 -33.93
C ILE A 562 0.57 -17.39 -35.27
N SER A 563 1.83 -17.84 -35.30
CA SER A 563 2.67 -17.81 -36.50
C SER A 563 3.41 -19.14 -36.67
N ASN A 564 3.51 -19.64 -37.90
CA ASN A 564 4.34 -20.81 -38.24
C ASN A 564 4.02 -22.11 -37.47
N LEU A 565 2.79 -22.25 -36.94
CA LEU A 565 2.32 -23.46 -36.27
C LEU A 565 1.13 -24.04 -37.03
N THR A 566 1.26 -25.28 -37.47
CA THR A 566 0.16 -26.04 -38.07
C THR A 566 0.21 -27.44 -37.52
N GLY A 567 -0.86 -27.97 -36.93
CA GLY A 567 -0.87 -29.32 -36.36
C GLY A 567 -0.51 -30.43 -37.37
N PRO A 568 -0.36 -31.69 -36.91
CA PRO A 568 -0.29 -32.86 -37.78
C PRO A 568 -1.47 -32.92 -38.73
N VAL A 569 -1.25 -33.64 -39.82
CA VAL A 569 -2.27 -33.86 -40.84
C VAL A 569 -3.28 -34.86 -40.28
N ILE A 570 -4.50 -34.41 -40.05
CA ILE A 570 -5.62 -35.27 -39.65
C ILE A 570 -6.74 -35.03 -40.67
N ASN A 571 -7.19 -36.10 -41.32
CA ASN A 571 -8.19 -36.06 -42.39
C ASN A 571 -7.88 -35.04 -43.51
N GLY A 572 -6.59 -34.90 -43.85
CA GLY A 572 -6.12 -33.97 -44.89
C GLY A 572 -5.92 -32.51 -44.45
N PHE A 573 -6.26 -32.15 -43.20
CA PHE A 573 -6.13 -30.79 -42.68
C PHE A 573 -4.95 -30.64 -41.73
N ARG A 574 -4.30 -29.47 -41.76
CA ARG A 574 -3.36 -29.05 -40.71
C ARG A 574 -3.95 -27.85 -40.00
N ARG A 575 -4.22 -27.94 -38.71
CA ARG A 575 -4.96 -26.91 -37.96
C ARG A 575 -4.15 -26.29 -36.84
N ALA A 576 -4.21 -24.97 -36.66
CA ALA A 576 -3.52 -24.31 -35.55
C ALA A 576 -4.31 -24.44 -34.24
N VAL A 577 -5.63 -24.24 -34.31
CA VAL A 577 -6.58 -24.45 -33.21
C VAL A 577 -7.57 -25.54 -33.61
N GLN A 578 -7.76 -26.52 -32.73
CA GLN A 578 -8.75 -27.58 -32.87
C GLN A 578 -9.77 -27.50 -31.73
N ILE A 579 -11.05 -27.41 -32.06
CA ILE A 579 -12.17 -27.52 -31.11
C ILE A 579 -12.88 -28.84 -31.43
N ASN A 580 -12.77 -29.82 -30.54
CA ASN A 580 -13.31 -31.16 -30.75
C ASN A 580 -14.82 -31.25 -30.49
N SER A 581 -15.43 -32.32 -30.98
CA SER A 581 -16.86 -32.63 -30.89
C SER A 581 -17.40 -32.78 -29.48
N THR A 582 -16.53 -33.10 -28.52
CA THR A 582 -16.89 -33.21 -27.11
C THR A 582 -17.04 -31.86 -26.41
N PHE A 583 -16.63 -30.75 -27.03
CA PHE A 583 -16.74 -29.43 -26.41
C PHE A 583 -18.15 -28.85 -26.58
N SER A 584 -18.79 -28.49 -25.46
CA SER A 584 -20.14 -27.90 -25.41
C SER A 584 -20.18 -26.52 -24.71
N GLY A 585 -19.01 -25.91 -24.47
CA GLY A 585 -18.89 -24.63 -23.79
C GLY A 585 -18.98 -23.42 -24.72
N THR A 586 -18.54 -22.27 -24.21
CA THR A 586 -18.36 -21.04 -24.99
C THR A 586 -16.89 -20.81 -25.29
N TYR A 587 -16.55 -20.57 -26.56
CA TYR A 587 -15.22 -20.16 -26.99
C TYR A 587 -15.28 -18.70 -27.48
N ASN A 588 -14.58 -17.81 -26.82
CA ASN A 588 -14.51 -16.39 -27.16
C ASN A 588 -13.11 -16.05 -27.69
N SER A 589 -13.00 -15.92 -29.01
CA SER A 589 -11.83 -15.43 -29.72
C SER A 589 -11.97 -13.94 -30.01
N SER A 590 -10.97 -13.11 -29.66
CA SER A 590 -10.98 -11.72 -30.07
C SER A 590 -9.61 -11.07 -30.28
N ARG A 591 -9.49 -10.22 -31.31
CA ARG A 591 -8.25 -9.48 -31.64
C ARG A 591 -7.02 -10.37 -31.84
N ASN A 592 -7.19 -11.63 -32.19
CA ASN A 592 -6.09 -12.54 -32.47
C ASN A 592 -5.60 -12.38 -33.91
N VAL A 593 -4.31 -12.64 -34.12
CA VAL A 593 -3.68 -12.71 -35.44
C VAL A 593 -3.26 -14.15 -35.72
N PHE A 594 -3.92 -14.78 -36.66
CA PHE A 594 -3.57 -16.10 -37.18
C PHE A 594 -2.81 -15.92 -38.49
N ASP A 595 -1.48 -16.06 -38.45
CA ASP A 595 -0.60 -15.96 -39.63
C ASP A 595 -0.09 -17.35 -40.03
N GLY A 596 -0.73 -17.89 -41.06
CA GLY A 596 -0.45 -19.23 -41.59
C GLY A 596 0.75 -19.24 -42.52
N ASN A 597 1.09 -20.45 -42.96
CA ASN A 597 2.04 -20.62 -44.06
C ASN A 597 1.32 -21.35 -45.20
N ALA A 598 0.97 -20.60 -46.25
CA ALA A 598 0.23 -21.11 -47.41
C ALA A 598 1.03 -22.11 -48.27
N HIS A 599 2.30 -22.38 -47.96
CA HIS A 599 3.16 -23.29 -48.74
C HIS A 599 3.04 -24.77 -48.35
N TYR A 600 2.16 -25.14 -47.43
CA TYR A 600 1.92 -26.55 -47.12
C TYR A 600 1.11 -27.25 -48.22
N ALA A 601 1.52 -28.48 -48.59
CA ALA A 601 0.84 -29.29 -49.61
C ALA A 601 -0.55 -29.81 -49.19
N ASN A 602 -0.91 -29.65 -47.92
CA ASN A 602 -2.23 -29.98 -47.37
C ASN A 602 -2.99 -28.69 -47.09
N THR A 603 -4.26 -28.76 -46.68
CA THR A 603 -5.09 -27.57 -46.44
C THR A 603 -4.85 -27.01 -45.02
N PRO A 604 -4.02 -25.97 -44.81
CA PRO A 604 -3.86 -25.33 -43.51
C PRO A 604 -5.14 -24.58 -43.11
N VAL A 605 -5.57 -24.80 -41.87
CA VAL A 605 -6.75 -24.19 -41.25
C VAL A 605 -6.32 -23.40 -40.00
N GLY A 606 -6.74 -22.15 -39.87
CA GLY A 606 -6.49 -21.37 -38.66
C GLY A 606 -7.21 -21.99 -37.46
N VAL A 607 -8.53 -22.04 -37.51
CA VAL A 607 -9.38 -22.67 -36.49
C VAL A 607 -10.27 -23.73 -37.12
N MET A 608 -10.20 -24.96 -36.63
CA MET A 608 -11.11 -26.04 -37.00
C MET A 608 -12.05 -26.34 -35.83
N ALA A 609 -13.35 -26.16 -36.07
CA ALA A 609 -14.42 -26.36 -35.11
C ALA A 609 -15.25 -27.59 -35.47
N SER A 610 -15.05 -28.68 -34.75
CA SER A 610 -15.68 -29.98 -34.97
C SER A 610 -16.79 -30.26 -33.95
N THR A 611 -17.64 -29.28 -33.59
CA THR A 611 -18.63 -29.42 -32.51
C THR A 611 -20.03 -28.97 -32.93
N SER A 612 -21.08 -29.60 -32.41
CA SER A 612 -22.47 -29.20 -32.66
C SER A 612 -23.12 -28.43 -31.50
N ASN A 613 -22.53 -28.49 -30.30
CA ASN A 613 -23.15 -28.00 -29.06
C ASN A 613 -22.45 -26.79 -28.44
N ALA A 614 -21.37 -26.28 -29.04
CA ALA A 614 -20.66 -25.13 -28.53
C ALA A 614 -21.22 -23.80 -29.06
N THR A 615 -20.99 -22.74 -28.29
CA THR A 615 -21.14 -21.34 -28.76
C THR A 615 -19.77 -20.80 -29.11
N LEU A 616 -19.55 -20.44 -30.36
CA LEU A 616 -18.25 -19.96 -30.85
C LEU A 616 -18.35 -18.49 -31.28
N ASN A 617 -17.65 -17.61 -30.58
CA ASN A 617 -17.64 -16.18 -30.86
C ASN A 617 -16.25 -15.75 -31.33
N PHE A 618 -16.18 -15.10 -32.49
CA PHE A 618 -14.95 -14.56 -33.08
C PHE A 618 -15.15 -13.06 -33.28
N THR A 619 -14.27 -12.22 -32.74
CA THR A 619 -14.45 -10.77 -32.77
C THR A 619 -13.15 -10.01 -33.07
N ASN A 620 -13.09 -9.31 -34.19
CA ASN A 620 -11.90 -8.56 -34.64
C ASN A 620 -10.65 -9.45 -34.85
N ASP A 621 -10.82 -10.74 -35.14
CA ASP A 621 -9.70 -11.64 -35.45
C ASP A 621 -9.21 -11.44 -36.89
N VAL A 622 -7.93 -11.72 -37.12
CA VAL A 622 -7.26 -11.54 -38.42
C VAL A 622 -6.66 -12.88 -38.86
N TYR A 623 -7.08 -13.39 -40.01
CA TYR A 623 -6.64 -14.63 -40.62
C TYR A 623 -5.88 -14.33 -41.91
N LYS A 624 -4.57 -14.58 -41.91
CA LYS A 624 -3.67 -14.34 -43.04
C LYS A 624 -2.98 -15.61 -43.46
N ASN A 625 -2.79 -15.80 -44.77
CA ASN A 625 -1.97 -16.89 -45.34
C ASN A 625 -2.43 -18.31 -44.92
N TRP A 626 -3.73 -18.51 -44.77
CA TRP A 626 -4.34 -19.83 -44.49
C TRP A 626 -5.09 -20.34 -45.72
N SER A 627 -5.21 -21.64 -45.89
CA SER A 627 -6.15 -22.17 -46.89
C SER A 627 -7.58 -22.04 -46.44
N ASN A 628 -7.85 -22.10 -45.12
CA ASN A 628 -9.11 -21.72 -44.49
C ASN A 628 -8.82 -20.94 -43.20
N GLY A 629 -9.43 -19.77 -42.99
CA GLY A 629 -9.31 -19.02 -41.75
C GLY A 629 -9.98 -19.75 -40.59
N ILE A 630 -11.27 -20.03 -40.73
CA ILE A 630 -12.07 -20.84 -39.81
C ILE A 630 -12.78 -21.91 -40.65
N ARG A 631 -12.81 -23.16 -40.15
CA ARG A 631 -13.59 -24.25 -40.74
C ARG A 631 -14.49 -24.88 -39.69
N SER A 632 -15.79 -24.96 -39.94
CA SER A 632 -16.70 -25.81 -39.15
C SER A 632 -16.80 -27.17 -39.83
N ALA A 633 -16.47 -28.23 -39.11
CA ALA A 633 -16.71 -29.60 -39.50
C ALA A 633 -17.79 -30.16 -38.57
N GLY A 634 -18.65 -31.05 -39.06
CA GLY A 634 -19.59 -31.77 -38.18
C GLY A 634 -18.86 -32.54 -37.07
N ALA A 635 -19.63 -33.14 -36.15
CA ALA A 635 -19.09 -33.90 -35.03
C ALA A 635 -18.19 -35.09 -35.47
N ASN A 636 -18.43 -35.62 -36.67
CA ASN A 636 -17.57 -36.58 -37.34
C ASN A 636 -16.67 -35.83 -38.31
N GLU A 637 -15.38 -35.69 -38.01
CA GLU A 637 -14.39 -35.00 -38.86
C GLU A 637 -14.26 -35.55 -40.30
N VAL A 638 -14.98 -36.62 -40.64
CA VAL A 638 -14.91 -37.42 -41.88
C VAL A 638 -16.21 -37.35 -42.69
N ASP A 639 -17.36 -37.13 -42.03
CA ASP A 639 -18.65 -37.09 -42.70
C ASP A 639 -19.07 -35.64 -42.85
N GLU A 640 -19.45 -35.23 -44.06
CA GLU A 640 -19.95 -33.89 -44.39
C GLU A 640 -21.34 -33.59 -43.78
N ASP A 641 -21.79 -34.41 -42.83
CA ASP A 641 -23.15 -34.38 -42.29
C ASP A 641 -23.39 -33.15 -41.36
N ASP A 642 -24.56 -32.57 -41.58
CA ASP A 642 -25.20 -31.30 -41.15
C ASP A 642 -25.30 -31.04 -39.62
N ASP A 643 -24.24 -31.22 -38.83
CA ASP A 643 -24.25 -30.94 -37.38
C ASP A 643 -23.37 -29.73 -36.99
N GLY A 644 -23.54 -28.61 -37.70
CA GLY A 644 -22.70 -27.41 -37.57
C GLY A 644 -22.75 -26.71 -36.19
N SER A 645 -21.62 -26.14 -35.77
CA SER A 645 -21.53 -25.27 -34.58
C SER A 645 -22.32 -23.98 -34.76
N ARG A 646 -22.85 -23.39 -33.68
CA ARG A 646 -23.33 -22.01 -33.72
C ARG A 646 -22.16 -21.04 -33.63
N MET A 647 -21.85 -20.34 -34.72
CA MET A 647 -20.76 -19.37 -34.77
C MET A 647 -21.26 -17.94 -34.95
N THR A 648 -20.75 -17.01 -34.16
CA THR A 648 -20.90 -15.57 -34.38
C THR A 648 -19.54 -14.98 -34.74
N VAL A 649 -19.38 -14.49 -35.97
CA VAL A 649 -18.15 -13.88 -36.47
C VAL A 649 -18.40 -12.39 -36.70
N THR A 650 -17.80 -11.58 -35.85
CA THR A 650 -17.95 -10.12 -35.87
C THR A 650 -16.64 -9.45 -36.21
N ASN A 651 -16.63 -8.62 -37.25
CA ASN A 651 -15.53 -7.74 -37.57
C ASN A 651 -14.18 -8.42 -37.87
N CYS A 652 -14.18 -9.69 -38.28
CA CYS A 652 -12.96 -10.42 -38.61
C CYS A 652 -12.44 -10.10 -40.03
N ASP A 653 -11.14 -10.25 -40.23
CA ASP A 653 -10.42 -10.05 -41.50
C ASP A 653 -9.89 -11.39 -42.03
N PHE A 654 -10.35 -11.79 -43.21
CA PHE A 654 -9.96 -13.00 -43.92
C PHE A 654 -9.11 -12.65 -45.15
N SER A 655 -7.94 -12.04 -44.92
CA SER A 655 -6.98 -11.67 -45.96
C SER A 655 -6.17 -12.91 -46.40
N ARG A 656 -6.73 -13.68 -47.35
CA ARG A 656 -6.21 -14.97 -47.87
C ARG A 656 -6.39 -16.15 -46.91
N GLY A 657 -7.64 -16.42 -46.57
CA GLY A 657 -8.07 -17.62 -45.86
C GLY A 657 -9.59 -17.65 -45.75
N PRO A 658 -10.34 -18.34 -46.63
CA PRO A 658 -11.80 -18.39 -46.58
C PRO A 658 -12.33 -18.89 -45.23
N LEU A 659 -13.51 -18.41 -44.87
CA LEU A 659 -14.40 -19.10 -43.95
C LEU A 659 -14.98 -20.31 -44.72
N VAL A 660 -14.97 -21.50 -44.10
CA VAL A 660 -15.60 -22.71 -44.66
C VAL A 660 -16.50 -23.33 -43.59
N GLY A 661 -17.78 -22.96 -43.61
CA GLY A 661 -18.82 -23.54 -42.79
C GLY A 661 -19.21 -24.95 -43.23
N GLY A 662 -19.73 -25.73 -42.28
CA GLY A 662 -20.57 -26.88 -42.61
C GLY A 662 -21.96 -26.41 -43.02
N ASN A 663 -22.70 -27.29 -43.68
CA ASN A 663 -24.13 -27.13 -43.90
C ASN A 663 -24.86 -26.96 -42.55
N GLY A 664 -26.08 -26.39 -42.57
CA GLY A 664 -26.90 -26.04 -41.40
C GLY A 664 -27.06 -27.13 -40.36
N THR A 665 -27.63 -26.81 -39.20
CA THR A 665 -27.99 -27.88 -38.24
C THR A 665 -28.97 -28.85 -38.90
N GLY A 666 -28.97 -30.13 -38.52
CA GLY A 666 -29.83 -31.17 -39.12
C GLY A 666 -31.35 -30.91 -39.00
N ASP A 667 -31.75 -29.83 -38.31
CA ASP A 667 -33.12 -29.28 -38.27
C ASP A 667 -33.39 -28.18 -39.33
N GLY A 668 -32.42 -27.85 -40.19
CA GLY A 668 -32.49 -26.83 -41.22
C GLY A 668 -32.41 -25.39 -40.70
N THR A 669 -31.97 -25.16 -39.45
CA THR A 669 -31.82 -23.82 -38.90
C THR A 669 -30.43 -23.24 -39.21
N PRO A 670 -30.35 -22.08 -39.87
CA PRO A 670 -29.09 -21.39 -40.08
C PRO A 670 -28.40 -21.07 -38.74
N SER A 671 -27.17 -21.55 -38.55
CA SER A 671 -26.49 -21.52 -37.25
C SER A 671 -25.39 -20.47 -37.13
N ASN A 672 -24.97 -19.87 -38.26
CA ASN A 672 -23.84 -18.93 -38.32
C ASN A 672 -24.29 -17.48 -38.56
N VAL A 673 -23.71 -16.53 -37.83
CA VAL A 673 -23.97 -15.08 -37.93
C VAL A 673 -22.68 -14.36 -38.34
N LEU A 674 -22.69 -13.61 -39.44
CA LEU A 674 -21.56 -12.81 -39.90
C LEU A 674 -21.90 -11.31 -39.84
N ASN A 675 -21.11 -10.53 -39.10
CA ASN A 675 -21.33 -9.09 -38.96
C ASN A 675 -20.03 -8.33 -39.20
N GLY A 676 -19.97 -7.46 -40.21
CA GLY A 676 -18.83 -6.55 -40.38
C GLY A 676 -17.52 -7.18 -40.84
N CYS A 677 -17.53 -8.40 -41.38
CA CYS A 677 -16.30 -9.10 -41.78
C CYS A 677 -15.72 -8.56 -43.11
N TYR A 678 -14.42 -8.77 -43.31
CA TYR A 678 -13.67 -8.45 -44.53
C TYR A 678 -13.12 -9.72 -45.17
N PHE A 679 -13.27 -9.86 -46.50
CA PHE A 679 -12.76 -10.98 -47.28
C PHE A 679 -11.95 -10.45 -48.47
N ASP A 680 -10.68 -10.88 -48.61
CA ASP A 680 -9.84 -10.53 -49.75
C ASP A 680 -9.91 -11.61 -50.84
N ASN A 681 -10.31 -11.22 -52.05
CA ASN A 681 -10.63 -12.12 -53.17
C ASN A 681 -9.39 -12.44 -54.05
N SER A 682 -8.19 -12.42 -53.48
CA SER A 682 -6.94 -12.58 -54.24
C SER A 682 -6.54 -14.05 -54.54
N GLY A 683 -7.37 -15.02 -54.16
CA GLY A 683 -7.23 -16.45 -54.48
C GLY A 683 -8.59 -17.09 -54.82
N ASN A 684 -8.63 -17.93 -55.86
CA ASN A 684 -9.83 -18.56 -56.45
C ASN A 684 -10.89 -19.01 -55.42
N GLY A 685 -12.11 -18.47 -55.52
CA GLY A 685 -13.34 -19.18 -55.15
C GLY A 685 -14.01 -18.87 -53.81
N THR A 686 -14.16 -17.60 -53.42
CA THR A 686 -15.05 -17.24 -52.28
C THR A 686 -16.38 -16.67 -52.77
N SER A 687 -17.44 -17.49 -52.79
CA SER A 687 -18.83 -17.02 -52.81
C SER A 687 -19.42 -17.24 -51.42
N VAL A 688 -19.75 -16.15 -50.72
CA VAL A 688 -20.62 -16.20 -49.54
C VAL A 688 -22.04 -16.16 -50.10
N ASP A 689 -22.73 -17.30 -50.16
CA ASP A 689 -24.12 -17.33 -50.61
C ASP A 689 -25.04 -17.07 -49.40
N THR A 690 -25.76 -15.96 -49.42
CA THR A 690 -26.71 -15.56 -48.37
C THR A 690 -28.14 -16.06 -48.66
N GLY A 691 -28.31 -16.93 -49.65
CA GLY A 691 -29.62 -17.35 -50.17
C GLY A 691 -30.24 -18.54 -49.45
N THR A 692 -31.48 -18.38 -49.02
CA THR A 692 -32.37 -19.39 -48.39
C THR A 692 -32.82 -20.54 -49.32
N THR A 693 -32.10 -20.81 -50.42
CA THR A 693 -32.40 -21.88 -51.37
C THR A 693 -31.12 -22.57 -51.82
N VAL A 694 -30.88 -23.76 -51.28
CA VAL A 694 -29.82 -24.70 -51.70
C VAL A 694 -30.04 -25.07 -53.19
N PRO A 695 -29.09 -24.81 -54.10
CA PRO A 695 -29.16 -25.36 -55.46
C PRO A 695 -28.80 -26.85 -55.43
N ASP A 696 -29.71 -27.70 -55.89
CA ASP A 696 -29.59 -29.18 -55.99
C ASP A 696 -28.45 -29.70 -56.91
N SER A 697 -27.49 -28.85 -57.32
CA SER A 697 -26.43 -29.26 -58.25
C SER A 697 -25.02 -28.80 -57.84
N ALA A 698 -24.31 -29.75 -57.24
CA ALA A 698 -22.89 -30.09 -57.38
C ALA A 698 -21.78 -29.02 -57.14
N SER A 699 -20.85 -29.45 -56.28
CA SER A 699 -19.39 -29.20 -56.25
C SER A 699 -18.80 -28.08 -55.38
N PHE A 700 -19.62 -27.27 -54.69
CA PHE A 700 -19.11 -26.31 -53.70
C PHE A 700 -19.87 -26.45 -52.37
N SER A 701 -19.13 -26.57 -51.26
CA SER A 701 -19.67 -26.57 -49.90
C SER A 701 -20.25 -25.18 -49.61
N TYR A 702 -21.57 -25.09 -49.45
CA TYR A 702 -22.27 -23.85 -49.15
C TYR A 702 -22.34 -23.65 -47.63
N GLU A 703 -22.23 -22.41 -47.15
CA GLU A 703 -22.45 -22.09 -45.74
C GLU A 703 -23.91 -21.79 -45.46
N ASP A 704 -24.49 -22.38 -44.41
CA ASP A 704 -25.80 -21.96 -43.91
C ASP A 704 -25.65 -20.72 -42.99
N VAL A 705 -25.60 -19.55 -43.61
CA VAL A 705 -25.44 -18.25 -42.94
C VAL A 705 -26.81 -17.66 -42.64
N SER A 706 -27.15 -17.54 -41.35
CA SER A 706 -28.43 -16.99 -40.88
C SER A 706 -28.63 -15.51 -41.21
N SER A 707 -27.52 -14.75 -41.23
CA SER A 707 -27.52 -13.33 -41.57
C SER A 707 -26.10 -12.84 -41.85
N VAL A 708 -26.00 -11.95 -42.86
CA VAL A 708 -24.82 -11.13 -43.11
C VAL A 708 -25.23 -9.67 -42.92
N SER A 709 -24.50 -8.92 -42.09
CA SER A 709 -24.74 -7.50 -41.89
C SER A 709 -23.45 -6.68 -42.05
N ASN A 710 -23.54 -5.51 -42.69
CA ASN A 710 -22.46 -4.53 -42.84
C ASN A 710 -21.11 -5.06 -43.39
N PRO A 711 -21.06 -5.87 -44.47
CA PRO A 711 -19.77 -6.37 -44.97
C PRO A 711 -18.83 -5.21 -45.35
N ARG A 712 -17.56 -5.31 -44.93
CA ARG A 712 -16.54 -4.27 -45.19
C ARG A 712 -15.94 -4.35 -46.59
N SER A 713 -16.25 -5.38 -47.36
CA SER A 713 -15.84 -5.56 -48.76
C SER A 713 -17.06 -5.48 -49.66
N THR A 714 -17.04 -4.59 -50.65
CA THR A 714 -18.13 -4.41 -51.63
C THR A 714 -18.14 -5.47 -52.73
N LYS A 715 -17.22 -6.44 -52.71
CA LYS A 715 -17.02 -7.40 -53.80
C LYS A 715 -17.71 -8.77 -53.61
N ASN A 716 -18.30 -9.03 -52.42
CA ASN A 716 -18.94 -10.31 -52.07
C ASN A 716 -20.37 -10.10 -51.50
N ASN A 717 -21.09 -9.10 -51.99
CA ASN A 717 -22.55 -9.01 -51.78
C ASN A 717 -23.27 -9.79 -52.87
#